data_AF-A0A1Q9DM67-F1
#
_entry.id   AF-A0A1Q9DM67-F1
#
_cell.length_a   1.000
_cell.length_b   1.000
_cell.length_c   1.000
_cell.angle_alpha   90.00
_cell.angle_beta   90.00
_cell.angle_gamma   90.00
#
_symmetry.space_group_name_H-M   'P 1'
#
loop_
_entity.id
_entity.type
_entity.pdbx_description
1 polymer ?
#
loop_
_entity_poly.entity_id
_entity_poly.type
_entity_poly.pdbx_seq_one_letter_code
_entity_poly.pdbx_strand_id
1 'polypeptide(L)'
;MSISTAEDARKSSPARLKLAEFHQFLEQLGSKAWAVCGPSEISACCASLGIQCEDDAVAQIFSELEEACGHTFETQAKPEVAVCDFLAHIYHTTPAGQDFSKLTDASDCATAIPRFEERGLLLQHYAALLDFMTGLASKDGCILGWYDREGQLPSIQLEDANIYQVNHWVLEPLTLREDMSYAEIVTSDSREASQTWFVSHWWGEALSSFVKSLGKHSEIRGLRSRRVAYWAAWSALGPGERAGPKPGRKTAALRALRGRPVLLLAGPEARALRRHWCMLEMATCRNALRIEAQQAGGLKKPIIGRGLLDVVALRKDIRRGLPVVLTDGLTQMEQEWEMKHRGMGQICKTDREKDFPLEVFSAGIVIDSSEMEVSDPSDRTWILEFIAERSGEQRDPVDLDRSLRSFFAQSALAQLLHRQMSISPFLNVIAAHSSEEELALPCLSHTLSDPGTFLADLSPTISCLSQLRRLRLDFGWRSLYANRMISSLTSVADLGAAIRPLAQLEDLAIRLSGCKNLQSLAGLDDALGQLANLNRLELHLQSCELLQNFVELGRNLGRLVNLTSLDCCLGGCPRLVDADVRELGKGIRNLTKLNQLKVDVSGAKRIFYFTELGRSIRFLRDLRHLEMDVSLCTNLSDVSTVGNSMRMLLIETANFQPSSGSVFALKLEKSGVRINREKVSGYDDATMFVKALGVRALCDPDEADLRPPSPKGRNVVWLTHLEEQEIKRSFRVPMGCQGFFKGCPRLY
;
A
#
# COMPACT_ATOMS: atom_id res chain seq x y z
N MET A 1 55.00 27.86 13.57
CA MET A 1 55.60 26.50 13.53
C MET A 1 56.22 26.29 14.90
N SER A 2 55.95 25.29 15.72
CA SER A 2 55.43 23.94 15.49
C SER A 2 54.73 23.40 16.76
N ILE A 3 53.93 22.37 16.52
CA ILE A 3 53.15 21.51 17.42
C ILE A 3 53.97 20.89 18.56
N SER A 4 53.39 20.77 19.76
CA SER A 4 53.65 19.67 20.70
C SER A 4 52.39 19.27 21.49
N THR A 5 51.71 18.25 20.94
CA THR A 5 51.07 17.08 21.58
C THR A 5 50.25 17.21 22.86
N ALA A 6 48.96 16.93 22.68
CA ALA A 6 47.87 16.79 23.65
C ALA A 6 47.73 15.36 24.19
N GLU A 7 48.71 14.87 24.97
CA GLU A 7 48.67 13.49 25.52
C GLU A 7 48.46 13.39 27.04
N ASP A 8 48.55 14.50 27.79
CA ASP A 8 48.44 14.48 29.26
C ASP A 8 47.03 14.76 29.82
N ALA A 9 46.03 15.09 28.99
CA ALA A 9 44.69 15.43 29.46
C ALA A 9 43.73 14.22 29.64
N ARG A 10 44.20 12.97 29.50
CA ARG A 10 43.32 11.78 29.46
C ARG A 10 43.44 10.81 30.65
N LYS A 11 44.08 11.20 31.77
CA LYS A 11 44.26 10.30 32.93
C LYS A 11 43.70 10.80 34.27
N SER A 12 42.84 11.82 34.30
CA SER A 12 42.17 12.21 35.55
C SER A 12 40.82 11.49 35.75
N SER A 13 40.72 10.82 36.90
CA SER A 13 39.53 10.32 37.62
C SER A 13 38.28 11.24 37.54
N PRO A 14 37.04 10.73 37.77
CA PRO A 14 35.82 11.52 37.58
C PRO A 14 35.76 12.75 38.48
N ALA A 15 35.26 13.83 37.89
CA ALA A 15 34.86 15.12 38.42
C ALA A 15 34.96 15.32 39.95
N ARG A 16 36.01 16.01 40.40
CA ARG A 16 35.88 16.91 41.54
C ARG A 16 35.35 18.24 41.00
N LEU A 17 34.05 18.50 41.16
CA LEU A 17 33.54 19.86 41.02
C LEU A 17 34.32 20.76 42.00
N LYS A 18 34.89 21.85 41.51
CA LYS A 18 35.45 22.86 42.43
C LYS A 18 34.26 23.61 43.01
N LEU A 19 34.14 23.61 44.33
CA LEU A 19 33.14 24.36 45.10
C LEU A 19 32.97 25.81 44.60
N ALA A 20 34.06 26.43 44.12
CA ALA A 20 34.06 27.77 43.55
C ALA A 20 33.26 27.92 42.24
N GLU A 21 33.28 26.91 41.35
CA GLU A 21 32.50 26.92 40.10
C GLU A 21 31.01 26.73 40.40
N PHE A 22 30.69 25.94 41.43
CA PHE A 22 29.34 25.82 41.96
C PHE A 22 28.84 27.16 42.53
N HIS A 23 29.63 27.81 43.39
CA HIS A 23 29.29 29.14 43.94
C HIS A 23 29.09 30.20 42.85
N GLN A 24 29.93 30.25 41.83
CA GLN A 24 29.81 31.22 40.73
C GLN A 24 28.55 30.99 39.89
N PHE A 25 28.14 29.73 39.69
CA PHE A 25 26.86 29.41 39.06
C PHE A 25 25.67 29.85 39.92
N LEU A 26 25.74 29.64 41.24
CA LEU A 26 24.69 30.03 42.17
C LEU A 26 24.49 31.55 42.23
N GLU A 27 25.57 32.33 42.12
CA GLU A 27 25.48 33.81 42.03
C GLU A 27 24.82 34.30 40.73
N GLN A 28 24.94 33.56 39.62
CA GLN A 28 24.39 33.94 38.31
C GLN A 28 22.87 33.72 38.17
N LEU A 29 22.27 32.82 38.96
CA LEU A 29 20.85 32.47 38.85
C LEU A 29 19.88 33.50 39.47
N GLY A 30 20.38 34.43 40.29
CA GLY A 30 19.56 35.47 40.91
C GLY A 30 18.56 34.98 41.97
N SER A 31 18.23 35.84 42.93
CA SER A 31 17.57 35.53 44.22
C SER A 31 16.10 35.05 44.17
N LYS A 32 15.57 34.64 43.01
CA LYS A 32 14.13 34.30 42.87
C LYS A 32 13.83 32.83 42.56
N ALA A 33 14.82 31.96 42.43
CA ALA A 33 14.63 30.58 41.97
C ALA A 33 14.68 29.49 43.09
N TRP A 34 14.71 29.86 44.37
CA TRP A 34 15.03 28.91 45.45
C TRP A 34 13.84 28.54 46.35
N ALA A 35 13.38 27.29 46.27
CA ALA A 35 12.46 26.70 47.26
C ALA A 35 12.35 25.14 47.28
N VAL A 36 13.26 24.35 46.70
CA VAL A 36 12.80 23.06 46.13
C VAL A 36 13.57 21.76 46.46
N CYS A 37 14.67 21.69 47.21
CA CYS A 37 15.31 20.37 47.47
C CYS A 37 15.73 20.19 48.93
N GLY A 38 15.61 18.96 49.47
CA GLY A 38 16.16 18.54 50.75
C GLY A 38 17.50 17.78 50.60
N PRO A 39 18.34 17.68 51.66
CA PRO A 39 19.67 17.09 51.60
C PRO A 39 19.72 15.62 51.12
N SER A 40 18.70 14.83 51.44
CA SER A 40 18.62 13.40 51.08
C SER A 40 18.43 13.16 49.59
N GLU A 41 17.72 14.04 48.88
CA GLU A 41 17.42 13.91 47.45
C GLU A 41 18.66 14.22 46.59
N ILE A 42 19.45 15.20 47.04
CA ILE A 42 20.73 15.57 46.42
C ILE A 42 21.77 14.47 46.65
N SER A 43 21.85 13.89 47.86
CA SER A 43 22.74 12.75 48.14
C SER A 43 22.40 11.53 47.27
N ALA A 44 21.11 11.22 47.11
CA ALA A 44 20.65 10.15 46.21
C ALA A 44 20.99 10.41 44.74
N CYS A 45 20.91 11.68 44.28
CA CYS A 45 21.29 12.07 42.93
C CYS A 45 22.81 12.02 42.71
N CYS A 46 23.62 12.49 43.67
CA CYS A 46 25.07 12.35 43.63
C CYS A 46 25.49 10.87 43.59
N ALA A 47 24.83 10.02 44.37
CA ALA A 47 25.08 8.58 44.37
C ALA A 47 24.74 7.91 43.02
N SER A 48 23.63 8.30 42.36
CA SER A 48 23.26 7.75 41.04
C SER A 48 24.20 8.21 39.92
N LEU A 49 24.90 9.33 40.11
CA LEU A 49 25.94 9.86 39.23
C LEU A 49 27.35 9.35 39.55
N GLY A 50 27.52 8.47 40.56
CA GLY A 50 28.82 7.96 40.99
C GLY A 50 29.70 8.98 41.71
N ILE A 51 29.12 10.07 42.20
CA ILE A 51 29.80 11.11 42.97
C ILE A 51 29.67 10.75 44.46
N GLN A 52 30.78 10.41 45.10
CA GLN A 52 30.82 10.25 46.56
C GLN A 52 30.82 11.65 47.20
N CYS A 53 29.66 12.10 47.66
CA CYS A 53 29.55 13.21 48.60
C CYS A 53 29.55 12.63 50.03
N GLU A 54 30.42 13.13 50.90
CA GLU A 54 30.26 12.88 52.34
C GLU A 54 29.01 13.64 52.80
N ASP A 55 28.12 12.98 53.57
CA ASP A 55 26.84 13.56 54.02
C ASP A 55 27.04 14.90 54.75
N ASP A 56 28.20 15.07 55.41
CA ASP A 56 28.60 16.30 56.10
C ASP A 56 28.85 17.48 55.14
N ALA A 57 29.32 17.24 53.91
CA ALA A 57 29.57 18.28 52.92
C ALA A 57 28.26 18.83 52.32
N VAL A 58 27.26 17.97 52.13
CA VAL A 58 25.93 18.38 51.64
C VAL A 58 25.20 19.17 52.74
N ALA A 59 25.29 18.73 53.99
CA ALA A 59 24.72 19.45 55.14
C ALA A 59 25.40 20.81 55.37
N GLN A 60 26.72 20.89 55.20
CA GLN A 60 27.47 22.15 55.33
C GLN A 60 27.11 23.15 54.22
N ILE A 61 26.95 22.70 52.98
CA ILE A 61 26.47 23.53 51.87
C ILE A 61 25.07 24.10 52.19
N PHE A 62 24.16 23.29 52.72
CA PHE A 62 22.83 23.76 53.15
C PHE A 62 22.88 24.79 54.28
N SER A 63 23.70 24.56 55.31
CA SER A 63 23.86 25.49 56.43
C SER A 63 24.41 26.85 55.98
N GLU A 64 25.40 26.84 55.09
CA GLU A 64 26.00 28.08 54.55
C GLU A 64 25.01 28.84 53.62
N LEU A 65 24.11 28.12 52.95
CA LEU A 65 23.06 28.70 52.09
C LEU A 65 21.84 29.24 52.86
N GLU A 66 21.42 28.59 53.94
CA GLU A 66 20.37 29.10 54.83
C GLU A 66 20.81 30.39 55.53
N GLU A 67 22.07 30.46 55.95
CA GLU A 67 22.68 31.64 56.56
C GLU A 67 22.82 32.81 55.55
N ALA A 68 23.15 32.51 54.29
CA ALA A 68 23.28 33.52 53.25
C ALA A 68 21.94 34.10 52.74
N CYS A 69 20.85 33.33 52.78
CA CYS A 69 19.57 33.70 52.14
C CYS A 69 18.48 34.15 53.12
N GLY A 70 18.59 33.90 54.43
CA GLY A 70 17.72 34.45 55.46
C GLY A 70 16.23 34.02 55.42
N HIS A 71 15.89 32.94 54.71
CA HIS A 71 14.52 32.41 54.60
C HIS A 71 14.50 30.88 54.78
N THR A 72 13.49 30.38 55.51
CA THR A 72 13.15 28.95 55.62
C THR A 72 12.27 28.53 54.44
N PHE A 73 12.64 27.46 53.74
CA PHE A 73 12.01 27.04 52.48
C PHE A 73 10.69 26.26 52.67
N GLU A 74 9.61 26.66 51.97
CA GLU A 74 8.38 25.86 51.79
C GLU A 74 8.24 25.40 50.32
N THR A 75 8.00 24.10 50.14
CA THR A 75 8.13 23.34 48.88
C THR A 75 6.87 23.35 48.01
N GLN A 76 6.95 23.83 46.75
CA GLN A 76 5.85 23.70 45.76
C GLN A 76 6.26 23.30 44.32
N ALA A 77 7.53 23.04 44.00
CA ALA A 77 7.93 22.50 42.69
C ALA A 77 8.63 21.14 42.82
N LYS A 78 8.83 20.42 41.70
CA LYS A 78 9.49 19.11 41.70
C LYS A 78 11.03 19.28 41.70
N PRO A 79 11.77 18.74 42.69
CA PRO A 79 13.23 18.83 42.83
C PRO A 79 14.03 18.42 41.58
N GLU A 80 13.51 17.43 40.85
CA GLU A 80 14.22 16.69 39.80
C GLU A 80 14.61 17.56 38.59
N VAL A 81 13.76 18.53 38.23
CA VAL A 81 13.99 19.41 37.06
C VAL A 81 15.13 20.41 37.31
N ALA A 82 15.20 20.97 38.52
CA ALA A 82 16.25 21.94 38.88
C ALA A 82 17.65 21.30 38.90
N VAL A 83 17.75 20.04 39.33
CA VAL A 83 19.00 19.29 39.30
C VAL A 83 19.41 18.98 37.85
N CYS A 84 18.46 18.64 36.98
CA CYS A 84 18.73 18.43 35.56
C CYS A 84 19.23 19.71 34.87
N ASP A 85 18.61 20.85 35.14
CA ASP A 85 19.04 22.16 34.62
C ASP A 85 20.45 22.53 35.14
N PHE A 86 20.74 22.22 36.40
CA PHE A 86 22.08 22.41 36.98
C PHE A 86 23.12 21.51 36.32
N LEU A 87 22.84 20.22 36.12
CA LEU A 87 23.75 19.31 35.42
C LEU A 87 23.95 19.75 33.96
N ALA A 88 22.89 20.12 33.25
CA ALA A 88 22.97 20.68 31.91
C ALA A 88 23.81 21.96 31.88
N HIS A 89 23.71 22.80 32.90
CA HIS A 89 24.57 23.98 33.05
C HIS A 89 26.05 23.60 33.31
N ILE A 90 26.32 22.62 34.18
CA ILE A 90 27.68 22.10 34.43
C ILE A 90 28.29 21.55 33.13
N TYR A 91 27.50 20.87 32.31
CA TYR A 91 27.94 20.36 31.01
C TYR A 91 27.92 21.42 29.90
N HIS A 92 27.57 22.68 30.21
CA HIS A 92 27.39 23.78 29.26
C HIS A 92 26.40 23.48 28.11
N THR A 93 25.47 22.55 28.30
CA THR A 93 24.49 22.15 27.30
C THR A 93 23.10 22.63 27.71
N THR A 94 22.79 23.90 27.46
CA THR A 94 21.38 24.32 27.42
C THR A 94 20.81 24.04 26.03
N PRO A 95 19.51 23.77 25.87
CA PRO A 95 18.89 23.65 24.55
C PRO A 95 19.21 24.86 23.64
N ALA A 96 19.25 26.07 24.22
CA ALA A 96 19.56 27.31 23.51
C ALA A 96 21.06 27.49 23.17
N GLY A 97 21.97 26.80 23.87
CA GLY A 97 23.42 26.91 23.70
C GLY A 97 23.99 26.00 22.61
N GLN A 98 23.16 25.17 21.96
CA GLN A 98 23.63 24.27 20.91
C GLN A 98 24.00 25.02 19.62
N ASP A 99 25.08 24.58 18.97
CA ASP A 99 25.50 25.12 17.68
C ASP A 99 24.73 24.45 16.53
N PHE A 100 23.67 25.11 16.06
CA PHE A 100 22.84 24.64 14.97
C PHE A 100 23.38 24.93 13.56
N SER A 101 24.60 25.47 13.42
CA SER A 101 25.19 25.82 12.11
C SER A 101 25.37 24.64 11.16
N LYS A 102 25.35 23.41 11.66
CA LYS A 102 25.37 22.19 10.85
C LYS A 102 24.00 21.81 10.25
N LEU A 103 22.91 22.34 10.80
CA LEU A 103 21.55 22.10 10.31
C LEU A 103 21.06 23.21 9.39
N THR A 104 21.41 24.45 9.74
CA THR A 104 21.19 25.61 8.90
C THR A 104 22.45 25.76 8.07
N ASP A 105 22.52 25.19 6.86
CA ASP A 105 23.61 25.47 5.93
C ASP A 105 23.95 26.97 6.04
N ALA A 106 25.22 27.34 6.19
CA ALA A 106 25.67 28.69 6.56
C ALA A 106 25.19 29.85 5.64
N SER A 107 24.36 29.56 4.65
CA SER A 107 23.55 30.51 3.91
C SER A 107 22.36 31.01 4.74
N ASP A 108 22.19 32.32 4.81
CA ASP A 108 21.03 33.05 5.38
C ASP A 108 19.68 32.76 4.68
N CYS A 109 19.48 31.59 4.08
CA CYS A 109 18.36 31.27 3.18
C CYS A 109 17.26 30.43 3.85
N ALA A 110 16.89 30.76 5.08
CA ALA A 110 15.61 30.28 5.61
C ALA A 110 14.50 30.72 4.66
N THR A 111 13.74 29.75 4.15
CA THR A 111 12.74 29.98 3.11
C THR A 111 11.36 29.85 3.74
N ALA A 112 10.66 30.98 3.88
CA ALA A 112 9.27 30.96 4.32
C ALA A 112 8.41 30.14 3.34
N ILE A 113 7.64 29.19 3.88
CA ILE A 113 6.72 28.33 3.13
C ILE A 113 5.31 28.70 3.61
N PRO A 114 4.59 29.60 2.91
CA PRO A 114 3.36 30.21 3.43
C PRO A 114 2.26 29.21 3.76
N ARG A 115 2.27 28.05 3.09
CA ARG A 115 1.28 27.00 3.26
C ARG A 115 1.89 25.89 4.08
N PHE A 116 1.44 25.74 5.32
CA PHE A 116 1.91 24.68 6.22
C PHE A 116 1.72 23.28 5.61
N GLU A 117 0.72 23.08 4.73
CA GLU A 117 0.53 21.82 4.02
C GLU A 117 1.60 21.54 2.96
N GLU A 118 2.44 22.51 2.63
CA GLU A 118 3.58 22.40 1.70
C GLU A 118 4.92 22.30 2.43
N ARG A 119 4.92 22.20 3.77
CA ARG A 119 6.12 22.09 4.61
C ARG A 119 6.60 20.65 4.77
N GLY A 120 6.61 19.88 3.70
CA GLY A 120 7.19 18.53 3.69
C GLY A 120 8.72 18.59 3.65
N LEU A 121 9.40 17.58 4.21
CA LEU A 121 10.85 17.48 4.20
C LEU A 121 11.32 16.27 3.40
N LEU A 122 12.40 16.44 2.64
CA LEU A 122 13.08 15.35 1.97
C LEU A 122 13.76 14.42 3.00
N LEU A 123 13.96 13.15 2.63
CA LEU A 123 14.66 12.17 3.47
C LEU A 123 16.06 12.66 3.91
N GLN A 124 16.74 13.40 3.05
CA GLN A 124 18.06 13.97 3.34
C GLN A 124 18.04 14.99 4.49
N HIS A 125 16.95 15.76 4.65
CA HIS A 125 16.82 16.74 5.73
C HIS A 125 16.66 16.02 7.08
N TYR A 126 15.88 14.95 7.13
CA TYR A 126 15.78 14.11 8.31
C TYR A 126 17.08 13.37 8.63
N ALA A 127 17.81 12.92 7.60
CA ALA A 127 19.14 12.32 7.78
C ALA A 127 20.14 13.34 8.34
N ALA A 128 20.15 14.58 7.85
CA ALA A 128 21.00 15.65 8.37
C ALA A 128 20.71 15.94 9.87
N LEU A 129 19.44 15.90 10.28
CA LEU A 129 19.07 16.01 11.70
C LEU A 129 19.64 14.86 12.54
N LEU A 130 19.56 13.64 12.04
CA LEU A 130 20.13 12.47 12.72
C LEU A 130 21.67 12.53 12.77
N ASP A 131 22.31 12.99 11.70
CA ASP A 131 23.78 13.18 11.64
C ASP A 131 24.24 14.25 12.62
N PHE A 132 23.48 15.35 12.76
CA PHE A 132 23.71 16.36 13.78
C PHE A 132 23.69 15.76 15.19
N MET A 133 22.64 15.01 15.53
CA MET A 133 22.53 14.34 16.84
C MET A 133 23.64 13.29 17.03
N THR A 134 24.04 12.60 15.98
CA THR A 134 25.18 11.66 16.01
C THR A 134 26.48 12.38 16.35
N GLY A 135 26.66 13.62 15.89
CA GLY A 135 27.80 14.46 16.26
C GLY A 135 27.80 14.94 17.71
N LEU A 136 26.64 14.92 18.40
CA LEU A 136 26.52 15.22 19.83
C LEU A 136 26.76 13.99 20.71
N ALA A 137 26.55 12.79 20.17
CA ALA A 137 26.69 11.55 20.91
C ALA A 137 28.17 11.23 21.22
N SER A 138 28.39 10.66 22.41
CA SER A 138 29.68 10.10 22.80
C SER A 138 30.01 8.86 21.96
N LYS A 139 31.23 8.33 22.13
CA LYS A 139 31.65 7.07 21.47
C LYS A 139 30.75 5.88 21.81
N ASP A 140 30.13 5.91 22.98
CA ASP A 140 29.24 4.86 23.46
C ASP A 140 27.80 5.06 22.99
N GLY A 141 27.51 6.13 22.23
CA GLY A 141 26.18 6.43 21.70
C GLY A 141 25.32 7.31 22.61
N CYS A 142 25.82 7.71 23.80
CA CYS A 142 25.06 8.55 24.73
C CYS A 142 25.17 10.04 24.36
N ILE A 143 24.04 10.74 24.34
CA ILE A 143 24.01 12.21 24.35
C ILE A 143 23.97 12.67 25.81
N LEU A 144 25.05 13.29 26.26
CA LEU A 144 25.18 13.76 27.65
C LEU A 144 24.39 15.05 27.86
N GLY A 145 23.75 15.17 29.03
CA GLY A 145 23.00 16.37 29.43
C GLY A 145 21.57 16.43 28.90
N TRP A 146 21.18 15.55 27.98
CA TRP A 146 19.80 15.45 27.53
C TRP A 146 18.96 14.69 28.55
N TYR A 147 17.83 15.28 28.93
CA TYR A 147 16.80 14.71 29.81
C TYR A 147 15.41 14.79 29.17
N ASP A 148 14.46 14.02 29.70
CA ASP A 148 13.04 14.13 29.37
C ASP A 148 12.35 15.25 30.17
N ARG A 149 11.13 15.64 29.81
CA ARG A 149 10.39 16.68 30.57
C ARG A 149 10.14 16.31 32.03
N GLU A 150 10.28 15.04 32.39
CA GLU A 150 10.12 14.52 33.73
C GLU A 150 11.43 14.54 34.54
N GLY A 151 12.55 14.94 33.92
CA GLY A 151 13.87 15.04 34.56
C GLY A 151 14.51 13.70 34.89
N GLN A 152 14.10 12.59 34.27
CA GLN A 152 14.41 11.25 34.78
C GLN A 152 15.79 10.71 34.39
N LEU A 153 16.49 11.28 33.40
CA LEU A 153 17.77 10.75 32.92
C LEU A 153 18.77 11.84 32.49
N PRO A 154 19.99 11.92 33.05
CA PRO A 154 21.02 12.89 32.64
C PRO A 154 21.76 12.51 31.35
N SER A 155 21.40 11.38 30.73
CA SER A 155 21.96 10.93 29.46
C SER A 155 20.96 10.05 28.72
N ILE A 156 20.83 10.25 27.41
CA ILE A 156 19.94 9.46 26.55
C ILE A 156 20.78 8.77 25.48
N GLN A 157 20.53 7.48 25.23
CA GLN A 157 21.11 6.78 24.09
C GLN A 157 20.55 7.38 22.79
N LEU A 158 21.41 7.72 21.83
CA LEU A 158 21.01 8.29 20.54
C LEU A 158 19.94 7.46 19.82
N GLU A 159 20.01 6.13 19.98
CA GLU A 159 19.05 5.20 19.39
C GLU A 159 17.67 5.22 20.05
N ASP A 160 17.59 5.70 21.31
CA ASP A 160 16.36 5.86 22.09
C ASP A 160 15.85 7.30 22.10
N ALA A 161 16.63 8.25 21.59
CA ALA A 161 16.28 9.66 21.53
C ALA A 161 15.02 9.86 20.66
N ASN A 162 13.89 10.10 21.33
CA ASN A 162 12.58 10.22 20.72
C ASN A 162 12.28 11.64 20.25
N ILE A 163 11.19 11.79 19.50
CA ILE A 163 10.83 13.07 18.89
C ILE A 163 10.41 14.11 19.94
N TYR A 164 9.92 13.74 21.13
CA TYR A 164 9.73 14.71 22.23
C TYR A 164 11.06 15.34 22.66
N GLN A 165 12.09 14.52 22.83
CA GLN A 165 13.43 14.98 23.22
C GLN A 165 14.06 15.79 22.08
N VAL A 166 13.99 15.32 20.84
CA VAL A 166 14.48 16.06 19.66
C VAL A 166 13.79 17.42 19.55
N ASN A 167 12.47 17.46 19.79
CA ASN A 167 11.72 18.71 19.78
C ASN A 167 12.22 19.66 20.87
N HIS A 168 12.38 19.19 22.11
CA HIS A 168 12.81 20.04 23.23
C HIS A 168 14.24 20.54 23.08
N TRP A 169 15.17 19.66 22.71
CA TRP A 169 16.60 19.95 22.70
C TRP A 169 17.11 20.60 21.43
N VAL A 170 16.45 20.37 20.29
CA VAL A 170 16.94 20.82 18.99
C VAL A 170 15.93 21.73 18.31
N LEU A 171 14.71 21.25 18.10
CA LEU A 171 13.78 21.95 17.22
C LEU A 171 13.22 23.20 17.86
N GLU A 172 12.76 23.15 19.09
CA GLU A 172 12.15 24.27 19.79
C GLU A 172 13.13 25.45 19.90
N PRO A 173 14.37 25.30 20.38
CA PRO A 173 15.35 26.40 20.38
C PRO A 173 15.63 26.97 18.98
N LEU A 174 15.79 26.09 17.98
CA LEU A 174 16.06 26.48 16.60
C LEU A 174 14.87 27.23 15.97
N THR A 175 13.66 26.73 16.19
CA THR A 175 12.42 27.27 15.59
C THR A 175 11.90 28.51 16.32
N LEU A 176 12.14 28.64 17.62
CA LEU A 176 11.83 29.85 18.39
C LEU A 176 12.72 31.03 17.98
N ARG A 177 14.01 30.76 17.76
CA ARG A 177 14.98 31.79 17.35
C ARG A 177 14.57 32.48 16.04
N GLU A 178 14.05 31.68 15.10
CA GLU A 178 13.72 32.14 13.75
C GLU A 178 12.23 32.40 13.52
N ASP A 179 11.36 32.12 14.51
CA ASP A 179 9.88 32.13 14.40
C ASP A 179 9.35 31.38 13.15
N MET A 180 9.98 30.24 12.84
CA MET A 180 9.73 29.45 11.64
C MET A 180 9.63 27.96 11.98
N SER A 181 8.98 27.17 11.13
CA SER A 181 9.05 25.71 11.24
C SER A 181 10.43 25.18 10.89
N TYR A 182 10.79 23.98 11.36
CA TYR A 182 12.05 23.35 10.98
C TYR A 182 12.13 23.14 9.47
N ALA A 183 10.99 22.85 8.83
CA ALA A 183 10.90 22.73 7.38
C ALA A 183 11.31 24.00 6.61
N GLU A 184 10.94 25.17 7.10
CA GLU A 184 11.29 26.46 6.49
C GLU A 184 12.77 26.81 6.71
N ILE A 185 13.33 26.39 7.84
CA ILE A 185 14.72 26.64 8.20
C ILE A 185 15.70 25.84 7.33
N VAL A 186 15.41 24.57 7.07
CA VAL A 186 16.35 23.67 6.37
C VAL A 186 16.08 23.49 4.88
N THR A 187 15.01 24.10 4.35
CA THR A 187 14.68 24.02 2.93
C THR A 187 15.14 25.29 2.21
N SER A 188 15.88 25.12 1.13
CA SER A 188 16.36 26.22 0.28
C SER A 188 15.42 26.56 -0.89
N ASP A 189 14.58 25.62 -1.34
CA ASP A 189 13.56 25.84 -2.36
C ASP A 189 12.20 25.27 -1.90
N SER A 190 11.19 26.14 -1.77
CA SER A 190 9.82 25.75 -1.39
C SER A 190 9.21 24.69 -2.31
N ARG A 191 9.69 24.55 -3.55
CA ARG A 191 9.24 23.50 -4.48
C ARG A 191 9.73 22.11 -4.07
N GLU A 192 10.90 22.00 -3.43
CA GLU A 192 11.42 20.74 -2.90
C GLU A 192 10.59 20.23 -1.73
N ALA A 193 9.94 21.14 -1.00
CA ALA A 193 9.07 20.83 0.13
C ALA A 193 7.67 20.36 -0.26
N SER A 194 7.31 20.37 -1.56
CA SER A 194 5.96 19.99 -2.01
C SER A 194 5.62 18.55 -1.58
N GLN A 195 4.82 18.46 -0.51
CA GLN A 195 4.56 17.23 0.21
C GLN A 195 4.02 16.13 -0.70
N THR A 196 4.66 14.97 -0.63
CA THR A 196 4.22 13.76 -1.32
C THR A 196 3.48 12.82 -0.36
N TRP A 197 3.95 12.69 0.89
CA TRP A 197 3.40 11.76 1.88
C TRP A 197 3.12 12.45 3.21
N PHE A 198 1.97 12.15 3.82
CA PHE A 198 1.69 12.52 5.20
C PHE A 198 2.21 11.41 6.13
N VAL A 199 3.01 11.75 7.13
CA VAL A 199 3.55 10.77 8.10
C VAL A 199 2.75 10.85 9.39
N SER A 200 2.00 9.79 9.66
CA SER A 200 1.30 9.58 10.93
C SER A 200 2.19 8.76 11.86
N HIS A 201 2.50 9.27 13.05
CA HIS A 201 3.39 8.58 13.98
C HIS A 201 3.17 9.05 15.43
N TRP A 202 3.70 8.29 16.37
CA TRP A 202 3.78 8.69 17.78
C TRP A 202 5.10 9.43 18.06
N TRP A 203 5.05 10.49 18.86
CA TRP A 203 6.23 11.31 19.19
C TRP A 203 7.23 10.63 20.12
N GLY A 204 6.85 9.55 20.80
CA GLY A 204 7.81 8.71 21.53
C GLY A 204 8.62 7.77 20.64
N GLU A 205 8.41 7.81 19.31
CA GLU A 205 9.28 7.09 18.37
C GLU A 205 10.67 7.72 18.33
N ALA A 206 11.70 6.87 18.40
CA ALA A 206 13.09 7.27 18.24
C ALA A 206 13.35 7.91 16.86
N LEU A 207 14.07 9.03 16.80
CA LEU A 207 14.39 9.69 15.53
C LEU A 207 15.12 8.74 14.58
N SER A 208 16.06 7.95 15.09
CA SER A 208 16.82 6.99 14.28
C SER A 208 15.89 5.97 13.58
N SER A 209 14.85 5.51 14.27
CA SER A 209 13.84 4.60 13.76
C SER A 209 12.90 5.28 12.76
N PHE A 210 12.51 6.53 13.03
CA PHE A 210 11.73 7.35 12.12
C PHE A 210 12.44 7.49 10.77
N VAL A 211 13.72 7.92 10.75
CA VAL A 211 14.51 8.10 9.52
C VAL A 211 14.70 6.77 8.76
N LYS A 212 15.03 5.69 9.46
CA LYS A 212 15.15 4.34 8.84
C LYS A 212 13.84 3.89 8.18
N SER A 213 12.72 4.14 8.83
CA SER A 213 11.39 3.79 8.33
C SER A 213 11.03 4.56 7.06
N LEU A 214 11.29 5.88 7.04
CA LEU A 214 11.11 6.70 5.84
C LEU A 214 12.00 6.23 4.70
N GLY A 215 13.28 5.92 4.99
CA GLY A 215 14.23 5.40 4.02
C GLY A 215 13.76 4.09 3.40
N LYS A 216 13.30 3.14 4.22
CA LYS A 216 12.82 1.85 3.73
C LYS A 216 11.54 1.98 2.91
N HIS A 217 10.60 2.80 3.35
CA HIS A 217 9.39 3.07 2.58
C HIS A 217 9.71 3.70 1.22
N SER A 218 10.61 4.68 1.17
CA SER A 218 11.09 5.31 -0.07
C SER A 218 11.68 4.28 -1.04
N GLU A 219 12.54 3.38 -0.53
CA GLU A 219 13.14 2.28 -1.29
C GLU A 219 12.07 1.35 -1.89
N ILE A 220 11.14 0.85 -1.07
CA ILE A 220 10.11 -0.12 -1.49
C ILE A 220 9.18 0.48 -2.55
N ARG A 221 8.78 1.74 -2.38
CA ARG A 221 7.92 2.42 -3.35
C ARG A 221 8.67 2.87 -4.61
N GLY A 222 9.99 2.67 -4.70
CA GLY A 222 10.81 3.14 -5.82
C GLY A 222 10.83 4.66 -5.93
N LEU A 223 10.65 5.35 -4.80
CA LEU A 223 10.59 6.80 -4.73
C LEU A 223 12.02 7.34 -4.87
N ARG A 224 12.23 8.19 -5.87
CA ARG A 224 13.53 8.86 -6.03
C ARG A 224 13.74 9.79 -4.84
N SER A 225 14.73 9.48 -4.00
CA SER A 225 15.00 10.16 -2.71
C SER A 225 15.06 11.70 -2.80
N ARG A 226 15.43 12.25 -3.96
CA ARG A 226 15.53 13.71 -4.21
C ARG A 226 14.21 14.42 -4.50
N ARG A 227 13.07 13.74 -4.53
CA ARG A 227 11.78 14.36 -4.94
C ARG A 227 10.61 14.03 -4.04
N VAL A 228 10.82 13.26 -2.98
CA VAL A 228 9.73 12.84 -2.10
C VAL A 228 9.87 13.52 -0.76
N ALA A 229 8.92 14.40 -0.51
CA ALA A 229 8.79 15.10 0.75
C ALA A 229 7.79 14.38 1.66
N TYR A 230 8.23 14.11 2.88
CA TYR A 230 7.45 13.57 3.99
C TYR A 230 7.05 14.70 4.91
N TRP A 231 5.77 14.85 5.18
CA TRP A 231 5.27 15.84 6.12
C TRP A 231 4.99 15.17 7.45
N ALA A 232 5.65 15.65 8.50
CA ALA A 232 5.41 15.23 9.88
C ALA A 232 5.15 16.47 10.73
N ALA A 233 4.15 16.39 11.61
CA ALA A 233 3.65 17.56 12.35
C ALA A 233 4.75 18.25 13.18
N TRP A 234 5.66 17.49 13.79
CA TRP A 234 6.75 18.03 14.61
C TRP A 234 7.74 18.91 13.82
N SER A 235 8.02 18.56 12.55
CA SER A 235 8.95 19.31 11.71
C SER A 235 8.27 20.43 10.91
N ALA A 236 7.01 20.23 10.54
CA ALA A 236 6.28 21.12 9.64
C ALA A 236 5.57 22.30 10.34
N LEU A 237 5.33 22.19 11.64
CA LEU A 237 4.64 23.23 12.42
C LEU A 237 5.65 24.09 13.17
N GLY A 238 5.49 25.41 13.11
CA GLY A 238 6.26 26.37 13.90
C GLY A 238 5.83 26.41 15.38
N PRO A 239 6.57 27.11 16.25
CA PRO A 239 6.31 27.14 17.70
C PRO A 239 4.88 27.57 18.05
N GLY A 240 4.38 28.64 17.44
CA GLY A 240 3.02 29.14 17.65
C GLY A 240 1.90 28.27 17.05
N GLU A 241 2.25 27.37 16.13
CA GLU A 241 1.29 26.48 15.44
C GLU A 241 1.16 25.11 16.10
N ARG A 242 2.14 24.70 16.91
CA ARG A 242 2.13 23.44 17.68
C ARG A 242 1.19 23.51 18.88
N ALA A 243 0.86 24.70 19.37
CA ALA A 243 -0.18 24.88 20.36
C ALA A 243 -1.50 24.32 19.78
N GLY A 244 -2.08 23.34 20.46
CA GLY A 244 -3.12 22.43 19.98
C GLY A 244 -4.36 23.07 19.32
N PRO A 245 -5.31 22.26 18.86
CA PRO A 245 -6.48 22.75 18.12
C PRO A 245 -7.23 23.81 18.92
N LYS A 246 -7.30 25.03 18.40
CA LYS A 246 -8.31 25.99 18.83
C LYS A 246 -9.66 25.51 18.28
N PRO A 247 -10.73 25.41 19.10
CA PRO A 247 -12.05 25.00 18.64
C PRO A 247 -12.49 25.74 17.36
N GLY A 248 -12.97 25.01 16.36
CA GLY A 248 -13.46 25.55 15.09
C GLY A 248 -12.43 25.75 13.97
N ARG A 249 -11.13 25.53 14.20
CA ARG A 249 -10.12 25.56 13.12
C ARG A 249 -9.77 24.15 12.65
N LYS A 250 -9.84 23.93 11.34
CA LYS A 250 -9.20 22.77 10.71
C LYS A 250 -7.72 22.84 11.00
N THR A 251 -7.18 21.86 11.73
CA THR A 251 -5.76 21.84 12.09
C THR A 251 -4.90 21.85 10.82
N ALA A 252 -3.68 22.40 10.95
CA ALA A 252 -2.69 22.36 9.89
C ALA A 252 -2.47 20.91 9.39
N ALA A 253 -2.40 19.94 10.30
CA ALA A 253 -2.30 18.52 9.98
C ALA A 253 -3.46 18.00 9.10
N LEU A 254 -4.71 18.29 9.45
CA LEU A 254 -5.86 17.86 8.64
C LEU A 254 -5.91 18.51 7.25
N ARG A 255 -5.41 19.74 7.13
CA ARG A 255 -5.25 20.40 5.83
C ARG A 255 -4.12 19.74 5.03
N ALA A 256 -3.01 19.38 5.69
CA ALA A 256 -1.91 18.65 5.09
C ALA A 256 -2.27 17.21 4.68
N LEU A 257 -3.27 16.61 5.30
CA LEU A 257 -3.71 15.26 4.98
C LEU A 257 -4.61 15.17 3.73
N ARG A 258 -5.24 16.27 3.29
CA ARG A 258 -6.26 16.24 2.24
C ARG A 258 -5.73 15.73 0.90
N GLY A 259 -6.27 14.61 0.45
CA GLY A 259 -5.98 14.02 -0.87
C GLY A 259 -4.56 13.47 -0.97
N ARG A 260 -3.87 13.25 0.16
CA ARG A 260 -2.50 12.74 0.22
C ARG A 260 -2.48 11.31 0.74
N PRO A 261 -1.50 10.50 0.32
CA PRO A 261 -1.28 9.19 0.91
C PRO A 261 -0.68 9.35 2.32
N VAL A 262 -1.01 8.41 3.20
CA VAL A 262 -0.51 8.34 4.57
C VAL A 262 0.49 7.21 4.71
N LEU A 263 1.60 7.52 5.38
CA LEU A 263 2.54 6.56 5.92
C LEU A 263 2.37 6.53 7.44
N LEU A 264 1.83 5.44 7.97
CA LEU A 264 1.79 5.19 9.40
C LEU A 264 3.11 4.55 9.84
N LEU A 265 3.81 5.18 10.78
CA LEU A 265 4.89 4.55 11.52
C LEU A 265 4.29 3.95 12.79
N ALA A 266 4.07 2.63 12.77
CA ALA A 266 3.41 1.94 13.89
C ALA A 266 4.20 2.08 15.20
N GLY A 267 5.53 2.21 15.08
CA GLY A 267 6.46 2.28 16.19
C GLY A 267 6.57 0.98 16.97
N PRO A 268 7.35 0.98 18.07
CA PRO A 268 7.39 -0.13 19.01
C PRO A 268 5.99 -0.44 19.55
N GLU A 269 5.67 -1.73 19.64
CA GLU A 269 4.38 -2.22 20.21
C GLU A 269 3.13 -1.69 19.52
N ALA A 270 3.27 -1.17 18.29
CA ALA A 270 2.20 -0.52 17.56
C ALA A 270 1.54 0.64 18.34
N ARG A 271 2.33 1.38 19.14
CA ARG A 271 1.87 2.53 19.95
C ARG A 271 1.05 3.53 19.12
N ALA A 272 1.41 3.77 17.86
CA ALA A 272 0.65 4.70 17.01
C ALA A 272 -0.81 4.25 16.80
N LEU A 273 -1.10 2.94 16.80
CA LEU A 273 -2.48 2.42 16.69
C LEU A 273 -3.32 2.65 17.94
N ARG A 274 -2.70 3.06 19.06
CA ARG A 274 -3.39 3.39 20.31
C ARG A 274 -3.60 4.90 20.48
N ARG A 275 -3.25 5.72 19.48
CA ARG A 275 -3.28 7.19 19.58
C ARG A 275 -4.43 7.74 18.76
N HIS A 276 -5.28 8.55 19.39
CA HIS A 276 -6.45 9.16 18.73
C HIS A 276 -6.09 9.94 17.46
N TRP A 277 -5.01 10.73 17.50
CA TRP A 277 -4.56 11.51 16.34
C TRP A 277 -4.15 10.63 15.16
N CYS A 278 -3.37 9.56 15.39
CA CYS A 278 -2.98 8.63 14.34
C CYS A 278 -4.19 7.90 13.74
N MET A 279 -5.14 7.52 14.58
CA MET A 279 -6.41 6.95 14.12
C MET A 279 -7.18 7.94 13.22
N LEU A 280 -7.34 9.18 13.65
CA LEU A 280 -8.02 10.22 12.85
C LEU A 280 -7.34 10.43 11.48
N GLU A 281 -6.01 10.35 11.44
CA GLU A 281 -5.23 10.51 10.22
C GLU A 281 -5.44 9.32 9.26
N MET A 282 -5.36 8.09 9.76
CA MET A 282 -5.68 6.88 8.97
C MET A 282 -7.13 6.90 8.47
N ALA A 283 -8.06 7.24 9.35
CA ALA A 283 -9.48 7.38 9.08
C ALA A 283 -9.76 8.35 7.93
N THR A 284 -9.18 9.54 8.02
CA THR A 284 -9.36 10.60 7.03
C THR A 284 -8.77 10.18 5.69
N CYS A 285 -7.63 9.48 5.69
CA CYS A 285 -7.02 8.92 4.48
C CYS A 285 -7.96 7.91 3.78
N ARG A 286 -8.48 6.94 4.54
CA ARG A 286 -9.39 5.90 4.04
C ARG A 286 -10.72 6.46 3.57
N ASN A 287 -11.29 7.43 4.29
CA ASN A 287 -12.54 8.08 3.89
C ASN A 287 -12.37 8.90 2.61
N ALA A 288 -11.22 9.56 2.40
CA ALA A 288 -10.93 10.29 1.17
C ALA A 288 -10.95 9.36 -0.05
N LEU A 289 -10.36 8.15 0.06
CA LEU A 289 -10.43 7.13 -1.00
C LEU A 289 -11.87 6.77 -1.37
N ARG A 290 -12.70 6.53 -0.36
CA ARG A 290 -14.10 6.10 -0.57
C ARG A 290 -14.91 7.17 -1.30
N ILE A 291 -14.78 8.42 -0.88
CA ILE A 291 -15.49 9.55 -1.51
C ILE A 291 -15.00 9.73 -2.96
N GLU A 292 -13.69 9.68 -3.21
CA GLU A 292 -13.15 9.80 -4.58
C GLU A 292 -13.62 8.62 -5.46
N ALA A 293 -13.65 7.39 -4.93
CA ALA A 293 -14.14 6.22 -5.65
C ALA A 293 -15.64 6.31 -6.02
N GLN A 294 -16.47 6.79 -5.07
CA GLN A 294 -17.89 7.02 -5.30
C GLN A 294 -18.13 8.11 -6.35
N GLN A 295 -17.41 9.23 -6.27
CA GLN A 295 -17.52 10.33 -7.24
C GLN A 295 -17.00 9.93 -8.64
N ALA A 296 -16.04 9.01 -8.73
CA ALA A 296 -15.47 8.54 -9.99
C ALA A 296 -16.36 7.53 -10.75
N GLY A 297 -17.56 7.20 -10.22
CA GLY A 297 -18.50 6.28 -10.87
C GLY A 297 -17.99 4.85 -10.99
N GLY A 298 -17.15 4.40 -10.04
CA GLY A 298 -16.71 3.01 -9.89
C GLY A 298 -15.74 2.46 -10.95
N LEU A 299 -15.62 3.08 -12.13
CA LEU A 299 -14.86 2.53 -13.26
C LEU A 299 -13.47 3.12 -13.47
N LYS A 300 -13.18 4.32 -12.95
CA LYS A 300 -11.82 4.86 -13.03
C LYS A 300 -10.98 4.24 -11.93
N LYS A 301 -9.95 3.50 -12.31
CA LYS A 301 -8.89 3.06 -11.38
C LYS A 301 -8.50 4.27 -10.52
N PRO A 302 -8.48 4.16 -9.19
CA PRO A 302 -8.07 5.26 -8.33
C PRO A 302 -6.73 5.78 -8.86
N ILE A 303 -6.63 7.10 -9.01
CA ILE A 303 -5.42 7.74 -9.50
C ILE A 303 -4.30 7.29 -8.56
N ILE A 304 -3.33 6.55 -9.10
CA ILE A 304 -2.20 6.00 -8.36
C ILE A 304 -1.60 7.13 -7.52
N GLY A 305 -1.62 6.97 -6.19
CA GLY A 305 -0.99 7.90 -5.25
C GLY A 305 -1.93 8.71 -4.36
N ARG A 306 -3.26 8.70 -4.56
CA ARG A 306 -4.18 9.32 -3.58
C ARG A 306 -4.69 8.30 -2.57
N GLY A 307 -4.74 8.70 -1.31
CA GLY A 307 -5.40 8.00 -0.20
C GLY A 307 -4.82 6.63 0.19
N LEU A 308 -3.65 6.24 -0.34
CA LEU A 308 -2.95 5.03 0.08
C LEU A 308 -2.59 5.10 1.57
N LEU A 309 -2.76 3.98 2.30
CA LEU A 309 -2.31 3.85 3.68
C LEU A 309 -1.19 2.80 3.78
N ASP A 310 0.05 3.26 3.80
CA ASP A 310 1.20 2.40 4.04
C ASP A 310 1.51 2.34 5.54
N VAL A 311 1.99 1.19 6.01
CA VAL A 311 2.36 0.99 7.40
C VAL A 311 3.79 0.47 7.47
N VAL A 312 4.62 1.14 8.27
CA VAL A 312 5.97 0.68 8.58
C VAL A 312 5.99 0.20 10.02
N ALA A 313 6.61 -0.96 10.24
CA ALA A 313 6.83 -1.52 11.54
C ALA A 313 8.28 -2.00 11.69
N LEU A 314 8.79 -2.00 12.92
CA LEU A 314 10.13 -2.49 13.23
C LEU A 314 10.06 -3.94 13.70
N ARG A 315 10.89 -4.79 13.10
CA ARG A 315 11.09 -6.16 13.53
C ARG A 315 11.84 -6.24 14.87
N LYS A 316 11.22 -6.88 15.87
CA LYS A 316 11.81 -7.04 17.22
C LYS A 316 12.93 -8.07 17.30
N ASP A 317 12.99 -9.00 16.36
CA ASP A 317 13.98 -10.09 16.34
C ASP A 317 15.39 -9.63 15.94
N ILE A 318 15.55 -8.38 15.53
CA ILE A 318 16.82 -7.77 15.15
C ILE A 318 17.13 -6.64 16.12
N ARG A 319 18.32 -6.67 16.75
CA ARG A 319 18.76 -5.73 17.82
C ARG A 319 18.60 -4.23 17.51
N ARG A 320 18.42 -3.84 16.25
CA ARG A 320 18.30 -2.44 15.80
C ARG A 320 17.00 -2.11 15.08
N GLY A 321 16.03 -3.02 15.09
CA GLY A 321 14.75 -2.89 14.40
C GLY A 321 14.92 -2.78 12.89
N LEU A 322 14.71 -3.87 12.14
CA LEU A 322 14.65 -3.76 10.68
C LEU A 322 13.26 -3.25 10.28
N PRO A 323 13.14 -2.10 9.59
CA PRO A 323 11.85 -1.64 9.10
C PRO A 323 11.31 -2.59 8.03
N VAL A 324 10.05 -2.99 8.18
CA VAL A 324 9.29 -3.76 7.20
C VAL A 324 8.06 -2.94 6.84
N VAL A 325 7.73 -2.91 5.55
CA VAL A 325 6.70 -2.04 5.00
C VAL A 325 5.54 -2.89 4.49
N LEU A 326 4.36 -2.65 5.04
CA LEU A 326 3.08 -3.06 4.49
C LEU A 326 2.57 -1.94 3.60
N THR A 327 2.27 -2.26 2.35
CA THR A 327 1.83 -1.28 1.35
C THR A 327 0.35 -1.43 1.06
N ASP A 328 -0.37 -0.32 0.91
CA ASP A 328 -1.70 -0.34 0.29
C ASP A 328 -1.54 -0.40 -1.24
N GLY A 329 -2.15 -1.40 -1.87
CA GLY A 329 -1.94 -1.72 -3.28
C GLY A 329 -0.54 -2.27 -3.59
N LEU A 330 -0.15 -2.22 -4.88
CA LEU A 330 1.13 -2.71 -5.40
C LEU A 330 2.14 -1.56 -5.55
N THR A 331 3.44 -1.83 -5.35
CA THR A 331 4.53 -0.90 -5.74
C THR A 331 4.60 -0.74 -7.26
N GLN A 332 5.29 0.28 -7.77
CA GLN A 332 5.41 0.47 -9.23
C GLN A 332 6.03 -0.76 -9.91
N MET A 333 7.10 -1.31 -9.34
CA MET A 333 7.72 -2.53 -9.85
C MET A 333 6.73 -3.69 -9.84
N GLU A 334 6.02 -3.92 -8.74
CA GLU A 334 5.01 -4.97 -8.67
C GLU A 334 3.86 -4.76 -9.67
N GLN A 335 3.45 -3.52 -9.93
CA GLN A 335 2.45 -3.20 -10.96
C GLN A 335 2.96 -3.52 -12.36
N GLU A 336 4.22 -3.21 -12.68
CA GLU A 336 4.83 -3.60 -13.96
C GLU A 336 4.85 -5.12 -14.13
N TRP A 337 5.14 -5.84 -13.05
CA TRP A 337 5.09 -7.30 -13.03
C TRP A 337 3.65 -7.81 -13.18
N GLU A 338 2.68 -7.20 -12.50
CA GLU A 338 1.25 -7.52 -12.62
C GLU A 338 0.73 -7.29 -14.05
N MET A 339 1.20 -6.23 -14.72
CA MET A 339 0.85 -5.93 -16.11
C MET A 339 1.45 -6.93 -17.09
N LYS A 340 2.72 -7.31 -16.89
CA LYS A 340 3.42 -8.30 -17.75
C LYS A 340 2.92 -9.72 -17.51
N HIS A 341 2.67 -10.05 -16.25
CA HIS A 341 2.30 -11.36 -15.76
C HIS A 341 1.27 -11.19 -14.64
N ARG A 342 -0.01 -11.22 -15.02
CA ARG A 342 -1.14 -11.11 -14.09
C ARG A 342 -0.91 -12.00 -12.86
N GLY A 343 -0.94 -11.42 -11.66
CA GLY A 343 -0.70 -12.04 -10.37
C GLY A 343 0.71 -11.98 -9.82
N MET A 344 1.72 -11.82 -10.67
CA MET A 344 3.10 -11.80 -10.19
C MET A 344 3.38 -10.59 -9.30
N GLY A 345 2.73 -9.45 -9.54
CA GLY A 345 2.85 -8.30 -8.66
C GLY A 345 2.35 -8.60 -7.25
N GLN A 346 1.20 -9.29 -7.16
CA GLN A 346 0.63 -9.72 -5.89
C GLN A 346 1.51 -10.75 -5.17
N ILE A 347 2.07 -11.72 -5.91
CA ILE A 347 3.01 -12.71 -5.36
C ILE A 347 4.24 -12.00 -4.77
N CYS A 348 4.84 -11.08 -5.53
CA CYS A 348 5.99 -10.29 -5.07
C CYS A 348 5.66 -9.45 -3.84
N LYS A 349 4.46 -8.85 -3.79
CA LYS A 349 3.97 -8.13 -2.61
C LYS A 349 3.86 -9.04 -1.40
N THR A 350 3.17 -10.18 -1.52
CA THR A 350 3.00 -11.15 -0.43
C THR A 350 4.35 -11.65 0.10
N ASP A 351 5.30 -11.96 -0.79
CA ASP A 351 6.63 -12.41 -0.39
C ASP A 351 7.44 -11.31 0.31
N ARG A 352 7.34 -10.06 -0.15
CA ARG A 352 7.97 -8.90 0.50
C ARG A 352 7.39 -8.65 1.89
N GLU A 353 6.09 -8.82 2.05
CA GLU A 353 5.34 -8.50 3.28
C GLU A 353 5.24 -9.67 4.26
N LYS A 354 5.75 -10.86 3.92
CA LYS A 354 5.66 -12.07 4.76
C LYS A 354 6.27 -11.92 6.15
N ASP A 355 7.28 -11.05 6.27
CA ASP A 355 8.03 -10.77 7.50
C ASP A 355 7.43 -9.61 8.31
N PHE A 356 6.28 -9.05 7.90
CA PHE A 356 5.64 -7.97 8.65
C PHE A 356 5.25 -8.45 10.07
N PRO A 357 5.49 -7.66 11.14
CA PRO A 357 5.23 -8.08 12.51
C PRO A 357 3.74 -8.36 12.78
N LEU A 358 3.41 -9.53 13.34
CA LEU A 358 2.02 -9.92 13.60
C LEU A 358 1.41 -9.14 14.76
N GLU A 359 2.23 -8.67 15.69
CA GLU A 359 1.80 -7.86 16.83
C GLU A 359 1.13 -6.57 16.37
N VAL A 360 1.56 -6.03 15.22
CA VAL A 360 0.95 -4.84 14.60
C VAL A 360 -0.42 -5.19 14.04
N PHE A 361 -0.58 -6.36 13.41
CA PHE A 361 -1.90 -6.82 12.96
C PHE A 361 -2.83 -7.09 14.14
N SER A 362 -2.34 -7.73 15.20
CA SER A 362 -3.09 -7.97 16.43
C SER A 362 -3.56 -6.66 17.07
N ALA A 363 -2.68 -5.65 17.15
CA ALA A 363 -3.06 -4.32 17.62
C ALA A 363 -4.06 -3.62 16.69
N GLY A 364 -3.91 -3.80 15.37
CA GLY A 364 -4.80 -3.23 14.36
C GLY A 364 -6.23 -3.77 14.40
N ILE A 365 -6.41 -5.06 14.67
CA ILE A 365 -7.76 -5.66 14.71
C ILE A 365 -8.53 -5.38 16.01
N VAL A 366 -7.88 -4.83 17.03
CA VAL A 366 -8.50 -4.43 18.31
C VAL A 366 -8.56 -2.90 18.51
N ILE A 367 -8.30 -2.11 17.46
CA ILE A 367 -8.41 -0.65 17.46
C ILE A 367 -9.75 -0.22 18.05
N ASP A 368 -9.78 0.46 19.18
CA ASP A 368 -11.02 0.97 19.80
C ASP A 368 -10.86 2.46 20.06
N SER A 369 -11.60 3.26 19.31
CA SER A 369 -11.57 4.72 19.39
C SER A 369 -11.88 5.23 20.80
N SER A 370 -12.69 4.53 21.59
CA SER A 370 -13.06 4.97 22.94
C SER A 370 -11.93 4.80 23.97
N GLU A 371 -11.07 3.80 23.77
CA GLU A 371 -10.00 3.41 24.70
C GLU A 371 -8.62 3.98 24.31
N MET A 372 -8.53 4.74 23.21
CA MET A 372 -7.24 5.25 22.75
C MET A 372 -6.64 6.31 23.69
N GLU A 373 -5.32 6.36 23.70
CA GLU A 373 -4.52 7.35 24.40
C GLU A 373 -4.65 8.74 23.75
N VAL A 374 -4.79 9.76 24.59
CA VAL A 374 -4.72 11.18 24.22
C VAL A 374 -3.69 11.87 25.10
N SER A 375 -2.97 12.85 24.54
CA SER A 375 -2.11 13.72 25.34
C SER A 375 -2.91 14.81 26.07
N ASP A 376 -3.95 15.32 25.43
CA ASP A 376 -4.91 16.26 26.01
C ASP A 376 -6.30 15.60 26.00
N PRO A 377 -6.97 15.42 27.16
CA PRO A 377 -8.33 14.87 27.21
C PRO A 377 -9.35 15.60 26.32
N SER A 378 -9.16 16.90 26.07
CA SER A 378 -10.05 17.68 25.19
C SER A 378 -9.95 17.27 23.71
N ASP A 379 -8.79 16.74 23.27
CA ASP A 379 -8.62 16.21 21.92
C ASP A 379 -9.55 15.03 21.67
N ARG A 380 -9.82 14.19 22.68
CA ARG A 380 -10.71 13.02 22.52
C ARG A 380 -12.09 13.46 22.06
N THR A 381 -12.71 14.39 22.78
CA THR A 381 -14.04 14.90 22.47
C THR A 381 -14.04 15.55 21.09
N TRP A 382 -13.08 16.42 20.81
CA TRP A 382 -13.01 17.12 19.54
C TRP A 382 -12.79 16.18 18.34
N ILE A 383 -11.93 15.16 18.47
CA ILE A 383 -11.67 14.18 17.40
C ILE A 383 -12.92 13.36 17.11
N LEU A 384 -13.60 12.87 18.14
CA LEU A 384 -14.83 12.09 17.99
C LEU A 384 -15.95 12.93 17.36
N GLU A 385 -16.12 14.18 17.79
CA GLU A 385 -17.05 15.14 17.18
C GLU A 385 -16.68 15.41 15.71
N PHE A 386 -15.40 15.63 15.42
CA PHE A 386 -14.91 15.88 14.06
C PHE A 386 -15.16 14.70 13.11
N ILE A 387 -15.00 13.46 13.61
CA ILE A 387 -15.31 12.24 12.84
C ILE A 387 -16.83 12.17 12.56
N ALA A 388 -17.65 12.43 13.57
CA ALA A 388 -19.11 12.39 13.46
C ALA A 388 -19.68 13.48 12.53
N GLU A 389 -19.09 14.70 12.52
CA GLU A 389 -19.54 15.79 11.65
C GLU A 389 -19.23 15.52 10.16
N ARG A 390 -18.04 14.96 9.86
CA ARG A 390 -17.58 14.81 8.48
C ARG A 390 -18.29 13.74 7.68
N SER A 391 -18.87 12.76 8.35
CA SER A 391 -19.56 11.69 7.66
C SER A 391 -20.84 12.15 6.96
N GLY A 392 -21.39 13.34 7.27
CA GLY A 392 -22.60 13.91 6.64
C GLY A 392 -23.89 13.15 6.98
N GLU A 393 -23.77 11.84 7.15
CA GLU A 393 -24.61 10.95 7.93
C GLU A 393 -24.02 10.90 9.35
N GLN A 394 -24.86 10.71 10.36
CA GLN A 394 -24.45 10.50 11.75
C GLN A 394 -23.73 9.13 11.86
N ARG A 395 -22.52 9.02 11.31
CA ARG A 395 -21.76 7.76 11.38
C ARG A 395 -21.19 7.63 12.76
N ASP A 396 -21.46 6.47 13.31
CA ASP A 396 -20.95 6.02 14.57
C ASP A 396 -19.40 5.89 14.47
N PRO A 397 -18.61 6.45 15.41
CA PRO A 397 -17.19 6.16 15.54
C PRO A 397 -16.84 4.67 15.42
N VAL A 398 -17.77 3.79 15.82
CA VAL A 398 -17.65 2.34 15.64
C VAL A 398 -17.47 1.92 14.17
N ASP A 399 -18.08 2.61 13.21
CA ASP A 399 -17.90 2.29 11.79
C ASP A 399 -16.48 2.60 11.30
N LEU A 400 -15.86 3.64 11.86
CA LEU A 400 -14.47 3.95 11.58
C LEU A 400 -13.55 2.85 12.14
N ASP A 401 -13.78 2.45 13.39
CA ASP A 401 -13.03 1.36 14.01
C ASP A 401 -13.15 0.09 13.18
N ARG A 402 -14.36 -0.29 12.76
CA ARG A 402 -14.59 -1.46 11.88
C ARG A 402 -13.81 -1.35 10.57
N SER A 403 -13.77 -0.18 9.93
CA SER A 403 -13.03 0.04 8.67
C SER A 403 -11.51 -0.13 8.84
N LEU A 404 -10.94 0.43 9.90
CA LEU A 404 -9.51 0.29 10.19
C LEU A 404 -9.16 -1.15 10.60
N ARG A 405 -9.96 -1.76 11.47
CA ARG A 405 -9.80 -3.18 11.86
C ARG A 405 -9.89 -4.09 10.63
N SER A 406 -10.84 -3.85 9.72
CA SER A 406 -10.97 -4.58 8.45
C SER A 406 -9.71 -4.43 7.58
N PHE A 407 -9.16 -3.22 7.44
CA PHE A 407 -7.92 -2.99 6.70
C PHE A 407 -6.76 -3.83 7.24
N PHE A 408 -6.52 -3.82 8.56
CA PHE A 408 -5.48 -4.64 9.17
C PHE A 408 -5.78 -6.14 9.04
N ALA A 409 -7.05 -6.54 9.17
CA ALA A 409 -7.44 -7.92 9.06
C ALA A 409 -7.20 -8.49 7.67
N GLN A 410 -7.67 -7.80 6.62
CA GLN A 410 -7.43 -8.20 5.24
C GLN A 410 -5.94 -8.24 4.91
N SER A 411 -5.19 -7.25 5.38
CA SER A 411 -3.75 -7.14 5.15
C SER A 411 -2.94 -8.24 5.84
N ALA A 412 -3.48 -8.88 6.89
CA ALA A 412 -2.83 -9.94 7.67
C ALA A 412 -3.05 -11.35 7.11
N LEU A 413 -4.12 -11.56 6.35
CA LEU A 413 -4.55 -12.92 5.96
C LEU A 413 -3.44 -13.68 5.22
N ALA A 414 -2.77 -13.05 4.25
CA ALA A 414 -1.72 -13.72 3.50
C ALA A 414 -0.53 -14.16 4.38
N GLN A 415 -0.13 -13.33 5.35
CA GLN A 415 0.99 -13.60 6.25
C GLN A 415 0.62 -14.67 7.29
N LEU A 416 -0.62 -14.65 7.80
CA LEU A 416 -1.12 -15.67 8.72
C LEU A 416 -1.17 -17.04 8.05
N LEU A 417 -1.67 -17.10 6.80
CA LEU A 417 -1.68 -18.33 6.02
C LEU A 417 -0.26 -18.84 5.74
N HIS A 418 0.66 -17.95 5.35
CA HIS A 418 2.06 -18.30 5.15
C HIS A 418 2.70 -18.91 6.40
N ARG A 419 2.34 -18.40 7.58
CA ARG A 419 2.84 -18.86 8.89
C ARG A 419 2.00 -19.99 9.50
N GLN A 420 0.99 -20.49 8.81
CA GLN A 420 0.07 -21.54 9.28
C GLN A 420 -0.59 -21.19 10.63
N MET A 421 -0.95 -19.93 10.81
CA MET A 421 -1.62 -19.43 12.01
C MET A 421 -3.13 -19.35 11.82
N SER A 422 -3.85 -19.34 12.94
CA SER A 422 -5.31 -19.18 12.92
C SER A 422 -5.70 -17.83 12.31
N ILE A 423 -6.59 -17.89 11.30
CA ILE A 423 -7.15 -16.71 10.61
C ILE A 423 -8.51 -16.31 11.18
N SER A 424 -9.15 -17.15 12.00
CA SER A 424 -10.52 -16.94 12.47
C SER A 424 -10.73 -15.59 13.18
N PRO A 425 -9.82 -15.09 14.05
CA PRO A 425 -9.99 -13.77 14.66
C PRO A 425 -10.08 -12.64 13.62
N PHE A 426 -9.30 -12.74 12.55
CA PHE A 426 -9.24 -11.75 11.47
C PHE A 426 -10.46 -11.85 10.56
N LEU A 427 -10.90 -13.08 10.26
CA LEU A 427 -12.13 -13.34 9.52
C LEU A 427 -13.40 -12.84 10.25
N ASN A 428 -13.45 -12.95 11.57
CA ASN A 428 -14.54 -12.41 12.39
C ASN A 428 -14.57 -10.88 12.35
N VAL A 429 -13.40 -10.24 12.35
CA VAL A 429 -13.27 -8.78 12.23
C VAL A 429 -13.75 -8.28 10.88
N ILE A 430 -13.39 -8.98 9.79
CA ILE A 430 -13.90 -8.68 8.45
C ILE A 430 -15.42 -8.86 8.42
N ALA A 431 -15.93 -9.98 8.94
CA ALA A 431 -17.38 -10.28 8.97
C ALA A 431 -18.18 -9.24 9.75
N ALA A 432 -17.62 -8.67 10.82
CA ALA A 432 -18.24 -7.62 11.62
C ALA A 432 -18.34 -6.27 10.88
N HIS A 433 -17.56 -6.06 9.81
CA HIS A 433 -17.63 -4.86 8.99
C HIS A 433 -18.60 -5.06 7.82
N SER A 434 -19.90 -5.11 8.12
CA SER A 434 -20.96 -5.34 7.13
C SER A 434 -21.07 -4.28 6.03
N SER A 435 -20.44 -3.11 6.19
CA SER A 435 -20.41 -2.02 5.21
C SER A 435 -19.21 -2.05 4.27
N GLU A 436 -18.42 -3.12 4.31
CA GLU A 436 -17.34 -3.38 3.36
C GLU A 436 -17.92 -3.62 1.95
N GLU A 437 -17.55 -2.78 1.00
CA GLU A 437 -18.02 -2.87 -0.39
C GLU A 437 -17.07 -3.70 -1.27
N GLU A 438 -15.83 -3.95 -0.82
CA GLU A 438 -14.82 -4.70 -1.56
C GLU A 438 -14.03 -5.65 -0.66
N LEU A 439 -13.97 -6.92 -1.04
CA LEU A 439 -13.11 -7.93 -0.43
C LEU A 439 -12.24 -8.53 -1.53
N ALA A 440 -10.94 -8.31 -1.42
CA ALA A 440 -9.96 -8.83 -2.36
C ALA A 440 -8.89 -9.64 -1.63
N LEU A 441 -8.84 -10.94 -1.92
CA LEU A 441 -7.85 -11.87 -1.40
C LEU A 441 -6.99 -12.39 -2.56
N PRO A 442 -6.01 -11.60 -3.02
CA PRO A 442 -5.12 -12.01 -4.10
C PRO A 442 -4.10 -13.04 -3.59
N CYS A 443 -3.62 -13.89 -4.50
CA CYS A 443 -2.44 -14.73 -4.29
C CYS A 443 -2.52 -15.75 -3.13
N LEU A 444 -3.68 -16.35 -2.90
CA LEU A 444 -3.84 -17.36 -1.84
C LEU A 444 -3.15 -18.70 -2.17
N SER A 445 -2.89 -18.97 -3.46
CA SER A 445 -2.29 -20.22 -3.91
C SER A 445 -0.89 -20.49 -3.37
N HIS A 446 -0.12 -19.45 -3.07
CA HIS A 446 1.25 -19.59 -2.57
C HIS A 446 1.33 -19.80 -1.06
N THR A 447 0.27 -19.46 -0.33
CA THR A 447 0.24 -19.47 1.14
C THR A 447 -0.54 -20.65 1.70
N LEU A 448 -1.48 -21.21 0.94
CA LEU A 448 -2.37 -22.26 1.41
C LEU A 448 -1.78 -23.67 1.24
N SER A 449 -1.71 -24.41 2.35
CA SER A 449 -1.49 -25.85 2.34
C SER A 449 -2.75 -26.62 1.94
N ASP A 450 -3.92 -26.13 2.36
CA ASP A 450 -5.22 -26.72 2.03
C ASP A 450 -6.27 -25.63 1.72
N PRO A 451 -6.50 -25.30 0.43
CA PRO A 451 -7.52 -24.34 0.05
C PRO A 451 -8.96 -24.74 0.35
N GLY A 452 -9.25 -26.04 0.52
CA GLY A 452 -10.58 -26.51 0.89
C GLY A 452 -10.95 -26.07 2.30
N THR A 453 -10.07 -26.32 3.28
CA THR A 453 -10.26 -25.87 4.67
C THR A 453 -10.37 -24.35 4.75
N PHE A 454 -9.49 -23.62 4.05
CA PHE A 454 -9.55 -22.17 4.04
C PHE A 454 -10.87 -21.63 3.48
N LEU A 455 -11.39 -22.23 2.40
CA LEU A 455 -12.69 -21.83 1.85
C LEU A 455 -13.81 -22.10 2.84
N ALA A 456 -13.80 -23.24 3.54
CA ALA A 456 -14.77 -23.53 4.59
C ALA A 456 -14.72 -22.50 5.72
N ASP A 457 -13.52 -22.05 6.13
CA ASP A 457 -13.34 -21.01 7.15
C ASP A 457 -13.77 -19.61 6.65
N LEU A 458 -13.52 -19.30 5.38
CA LEU A 458 -13.83 -18.00 4.76
C LEU A 458 -15.32 -17.85 4.44
N SER A 459 -16.02 -18.93 4.12
CA SER A 459 -17.42 -18.91 3.69
C SER A 459 -18.39 -18.23 4.68
N PRO A 460 -18.34 -18.48 6.00
CA PRO A 460 -19.14 -17.74 6.98
C PRO A 460 -18.89 -16.23 6.93
N THR A 461 -17.63 -15.81 6.81
CA THR A 461 -17.28 -14.38 6.71
C THR A 461 -17.87 -13.73 5.47
N ILE A 462 -17.70 -14.35 4.29
CA ILE A 462 -18.28 -13.83 3.04
C ILE A 462 -19.80 -13.69 3.17
N SER A 463 -20.48 -14.67 3.76
CA SER A 463 -21.95 -14.65 3.92
C SER A 463 -22.46 -13.47 4.76
N CYS A 464 -21.64 -12.93 5.67
CA CYS A 464 -22.00 -11.79 6.52
C CYS A 464 -21.88 -10.43 5.80
N LEU A 465 -21.18 -10.36 4.67
CA LEU A 465 -20.89 -9.10 3.97
C LEU A 465 -22.02 -8.71 3.00
N SER A 466 -23.23 -8.51 3.52
CA SER A 466 -24.43 -8.23 2.68
C SER A 466 -24.33 -6.99 1.77
N GLN A 467 -23.45 -6.04 2.08
CA GLN A 467 -23.20 -4.83 1.26
C GLN A 467 -22.04 -5.01 0.27
N LEU A 468 -21.47 -6.20 0.17
CA LEU A 468 -20.32 -6.45 -0.71
C LEU A 468 -20.72 -6.26 -2.16
N ARG A 469 -20.05 -5.33 -2.85
CA ARG A 469 -20.23 -5.06 -4.28
C ARG A 469 -19.15 -5.72 -5.12
N ARG A 470 -17.98 -5.95 -4.53
CA ARG A 470 -16.80 -6.46 -5.25
C ARG A 470 -16.14 -7.58 -4.46
N LEU A 471 -16.07 -8.77 -5.05
CA LEU A 471 -15.43 -9.94 -4.45
C LEU A 471 -14.37 -10.48 -5.40
N ARG A 472 -13.13 -10.57 -4.93
CA ARG A 472 -12.03 -11.13 -5.70
C ARG A 472 -11.28 -12.17 -4.91
N LEU A 473 -11.29 -13.40 -5.39
CA LEU A 473 -10.64 -14.55 -4.77
C LEU A 473 -9.67 -15.20 -5.77
N ASP A 474 -8.40 -15.33 -5.38
CA ASP A 474 -7.37 -15.88 -6.25
C ASP A 474 -6.67 -17.09 -5.59
N PHE A 475 -7.17 -18.28 -5.90
CA PHE A 475 -6.61 -19.58 -5.53
C PHE A 475 -5.78 -20.21 -6.66
N GLY A 476 -5.61 -19.54 -7.80
CA GLY A 476 -4.94 -20.14 -8.95
C GLY A 476 -3.42 -20.16 -8.82
N TRP A 477 -2.75 -21.20 -9.33
CA TRP A 477 -1.30 -21.17 -9.54
C TRP A 477 -0.99 -20.35 -10.81
N ARG A 478 0.07 -19.54 -10.77
CA ARG A 478 0.45 -18.63 -11.86
C ARG A 478 1.87 -18.77 -12.37
N SER A 479 2.70 -19.54 -11.66
CA SER A 479 4.12 -19.70 -12.00
C SER A 479 4.40 -21.11 -12.52
N LEU A 480 5.00 -21.20 -13.71
CA LEU A 480 5.63 -22.41 -14.24
C LEU A 480 6.67 -23.02 -13.29
N TYR A 481 7.13 -22.27 -12.28
CA TYR A 481 8.21 -22.66 -11.37
C TYR A 481 7.71 -23.22 -10.02
N ALA A 482 6.43 -23.08 -9.68
CA ALA A 482 5.88 -23.62 -8.44
C ALA A 482 5.08 -24.89 -8.73
N ASN A 483 5.76 -26.04 -8.76
CA ASN A 483 5.14 -27.35 -8.99
C ASN A 483 4.30 -27.86 -7.78
N ARG A 484 3.98 -26.98 -6.81
CA ARG A 484 3.05 -27.29 -5.71
C ARG A 484 1.64 -27.15 -6.25
N MET A 485 1.12 -28.25 -6.77
CA MET A 485 -0.25 -28.34 -7.26
C MET A 485 -1.22 -28.20 -6.09
N ILE A 486 -2.24 -27.36 -6.25
CA ILE A 486 -3.39 -27.33 -5.35
C ILE A 486 -4.24 -28.56 -5.68
N SER A 487 -3.94 -29.66 -5.00
CA SER A 487 -4.64 -30.93 -5.18
C SER A 487 -5.74 -31.15 -4.14
N SER A 488 -5.83 -30.36 -3.06
CA SER A 488 -6.86 -30.61 -2.04
C SER A 488 -8.24 -30.06 -2.42
N LEU A 489 -8.32 -29.02 -3.26
CA LEU A 489 -9.60 -28.41 -3.63
C LEU A 489 -10.36 -29.28 -4.64
N THR A 490 -11.40 -29.98 -4.16
CA THR A 490 -12.24 -30.88 -4.99
C THR A 490 -13.58 -30.26 -5.38
N SER A 491 -14.08 -29.32 -4.58
CA SER A 491 -15.39 -28.69 -4.71
C SER A 491 -15.33 -27.21 -4.30
N VAL A 492 -16.26 -26.40 -4.82
CA VAL A 492 -16.48 -24.99 -4.45
C VAL A 492 -17.90 -24.73 -3.96
N ALA A 493 -18.59 -25.77 -3.48
CA ALA A 493 -19.96 -25.68 -3.00
C ALA A 493 -20.10 -24.68 -1.82
N ASP A 494 -19.16 -24.70 -0.88
CA ASP A 494 -19.16 -23.78 0.28
C ASP A 494 -19.00 -22.32 -0.16
N LEU A 495 -18.20 -22.08 -1.21
CA LEU A 495 -18.06 -20.75 -1.79
C LEU A 495 -19.36 -20.30 -2.46
N GLY A 496 -20.01 -21.20 -3.20
CA GLY A 496 -21.32 -20.94 -3.79
C GLY A 496 -22.38 -20.60 -2.73
N ALA A 497 -22.44 -21.37 -1.64
CA ALA A 497 -23.33 -21.09 -0.52
C ALA A 497 -23.08 -19.72 0.10
N ALA A 498 -21.80 -19.33 0.22
CA ALA A 498 -21.41 -18.05 0.81
C ALA A 498 -21.68 -16.83 -0.08
N ILE A 499 -21.57 -16.97 -1.39
CA ILE A 499 -21.81 -15.86 -2.34
C ILE A 499 -23.31 -15.67 -2.61
N ARG A 500 -24.12 -16.73 -2.51
CA ARG A 500 -25.57 -16.69 -2.77
C ARG A 500 -26.32 -15.51 -2.11
N PRO A 501 -26.11 -15.17 -0.82
CA PRO A 501 -26.81 -14.05 -0.18
C PRO A 501 -26.37 -12.66 -0.65
N LEU A 502 -25.30 -12.54 -1.46
CA LEU A 502 -24.69 -11.27 -1.85
C LEU A 502 -25.42 -10.62 -3.04
N ALA A 503 -26.70 -10.28 -2.85
CA ALA A 503 -27.54 -9.71 -3.91
C ALA A 503 -27.01 -8.38 -4.48
N GLN A 504 -26.14 -7.66 -3.75
CA GLN A 504 -25.54 -6.39 -4.17
C GLN A 504 -24.24 -6.57 -4.98
N LEU A 505 -23.79 -7.79 -5.23
CA LEU A 505 -22.52 -8.03 -5.88
C LEU A 505 -22.54 -7.59 -7.35
N GLU A 506 -21.62 -6.69 -7.72
CA GLU A 506 -21.48 -6.08 -9.04
C GLU A 506 -20.24 -6.59 -9.80
N ASP A 507 -19.12 -6.87 -9.10
CA ASP A 507 -17.87 -7.41 -9.67
C ASP A 507 -17.48 -8.68 -8.90
N LEU A 508 -17.42 -9.81 -9.61
CA LEU A 508 -16.97 -11.09 -9.06
C LEU A 508 -15.80 -11.61 -9.88
N ALA A 509 -14.65 -11.81 -9.23
CA ALA A 509 -13.51 -12.49 -9.81
C ALA A 509 -13.13 -13.72 -8.98
N ILE A 510 -13.25 -14.91 -9.56
CA ILE A 510 -12.84 -16.17 -8.95
C ILE A 510 -11.78 -16.81 -9.83
N ARG A 511 -10.61 -17.08 -9.25
CA ARG A 511 -9.51 -17.78 -9.93
C ARG A 511 -9.18 -19.06 -9.20
N LEU A 512 -9.36 -20.17 -9.89
CA LEU A 512 -9.07 -21.54 -9.44
C LEU A 512 -8.17 -22.25 -10.45
N SER A 513 -7.38 -21.49 -11.24
CA SER A 513 -6.50 -22.05 -12.27
C SER A 513 -5.60 -23.12 -11.65
N GLY A 514 -5.61 -24.30 -12.27
CA GLY A 514 -5.03 -25.60 -11.92
C GLY A 514 -5.17 -26.08 -10.50
N CYS A 515 -6.34 -25.84 -9.92
CA CYS A 515 -6.93 -26.76 -8.97
C CYS A 515 -7.26 -28.08 -9.71
N LYS A 516 -6.25 -28.94 -9.91
CA LYS A 516 -6.36 -30.14 -10.77
C LYS A 516 -7.45 -31.11 -10.33
N ASN A 517 -7.68 -31.17 -9.02
CA ASN A 517 -8.66 -32.06 -8.43
C ASN A 517 -10.06 -31.45 -8.33
N LEU A 518 -10.27 -30.20 -8.77
CA LEU A 518 -11.59 -29.57 -8.81
C LEU A 518 -12.46 -30.32 -9.82
N GLN A 519 -13.48 -31.03 -9.32
CA GLN A 519 -14.32 -31.89 -10.17
C GLN A 519 -15.59 -31.19 -10.63
N SER A 520 -16.11 -30.26 -9.82
CA SER A 520 -17.44 -29.67 -10.01
C SER A 520 -17.46 -28.21 -9.57
N LEU A 521 -18.28 -27.41 -10.25
CA LEU A 521 -18.67 -26.06 -9.82
C LEU A 521 -20.06 -26.02 -9.17
N ALA A 522 -20.63 -27.19 -8.88
CA ALA A 522 -21.95 -27.28 -8.27
C ALA A 522 -22.03 -26.40 -7.01
N GLY A 523 -23.11 -25.62 -6.94
CA GLY A 523 -23.34 -24.64 -5.89
C GLY A 523 -22.83 -23.25 -6.26
N LEU A 524 -21.67 -23.13 -6.91
CA LEU A 524 -21.19 -21.85 -7.43
C LEU A 524 -22.00 -21.42 -8.66
N ASP A 525 -22.27 -22.33 -9.59
CA ASP A 525 -23.14 -22.10 -10.74
C ASP A 525 -24.56 -21.65 -10.33
N ASP A 526 -25.16 -22.31 -9.35
CA ASP A 526 -26.47 -21.94 -8.80
C ASP A 526 -26.45 -20.57 -8.14
N ALA A 527 -25.40 -20.26 -7.38
CA ALA A 527 -25.23 -18.96 -6.75
C ALA A 527 -25.08 -17.84 -7.79
N LEU A 528 -24.26 -18.05 -8.82
CA LEU A 528 -24.10 -17.10 -9.92
C LEU A 528 -25.43 -16.77 -10.58
N GLY A 529 -26.31 -17.75 -10.78
CA GLY A 529 -27.64 -17.54 -11.35
C GLY A 529 -28.58 -16.65 -10.51
N GLN A 530 -28.22 -16.31 -9.27
CA GLN A 530 -28.99 -15.45 -8.37
C GLN A 530 -28.42 -14.02 -8.23
N LEU A 531 -27.22 -13.75 -8.75
CA LEU A 531 -26.55 -12.45 -8.64
C LEU A 531 -27.04 -11.46 -9.71
N ALA A 532 -28.29 -11.05 -9.63
CA ALA A 532 -28.94 -10.23 -10.66
C ALA A 532 -28.24 -8.88 -10.93
N ASN A 533 -27.47 -8.36 -9.96
CA ASN A 533 -26.75 -7.08 -10.08
C ASN A 533 -25.32 -7.23 -10.64
N LEU A 534 -24.90 -8.44 -10.99
CA LEU A 534 -23.53 -8.68 -11.44
C LEU A 534 -23.28 -8.04 -12.81
N ASN A 535 -22.36 -7.08 -12.84
CA ASN A 535 -21.95 -6.33 -14.03
C ASN A 535 -20.66 -6.89 -14.64
N ARG A 536 -19.81 -7.50 -13.83
CA ARG A 536 -18.54 -8.09 -14.24
C ARG A 536 -18.32 -9.45 -13.58
N LEU A 537 -17.94 -10.43 -14.40
CA LEU A 537 -17.59 -11.77 -13.96
C LEU A 537 -16.26 -12.19 -14.59
N GLU A 538 -15.29 -12.52 -13.74
CA GLU A 538 -14.07 -13.23 -14.13
C GLU A 538 -14.05 -14.62 -13.49
N LEU A 539 -13.96 -15.66 -14.31
CA LEU A 539 -13.90 -17.04 -13.88
C LEU A 539 -12.71 -17.73 -14.57
N HIS A 540 -11.63 -17.90 -13.81
CA HIS A 540 -10.40 -18.52 -14.31
C HIS A 540 -10.25 -19.94 -13.75
N LEU A 541 -10.39 -20.93 -14.61
CA LEU A 541 -10.41 -22.36 -14.30
C LEU A 541 -9.43 -23.13 -15.19
N GLN A 542 -8.40 -22.46 -15.72
CA GLN A 542 -7.48 -23.12 -16.64
C GLN A 542 -6.77 -24.29 -15.98
N SER A 543 -6.51 -25.38 -16.70
CA SER A 543 -5.80 -26.56 -16.22
C SER A 543 -6.46 -27.28 -15.03
N CYS A 544 -7.78 -27.15 -14.86
CA CYS A 544 -8.55 -27.98 -13.93
C CYS A 544 -8.85 -29.34 -14.58
N GLU A 545 -7.92 -30.28 -14.46
CA GLU A 545 -7.91 -31.55 -15.21
C GLU A 545 -9.13 -32.45 -14.98
N LEU A 546 -9.70 -32.43 -13.78
CA LEU A 546 -10.87 -33.22 -13.41
C LEU A 546 -12.21 -32.49 -13.59
N LEU A 547 -12.19 -31.21 -13.96
CA LEU A 547 -13.38 -30.38 -14.04
C LEU A 547 -14.32 -30.88 -15.15
N GLN A 548 -15.57 -31.16 -14.79
CA GLN A 548 -16.59 -31.69 -15.70
C GLN A 548 -17.94 -31.02 -15.44
N ASN A 549 -18.88 -31.20 -16.38
CA ASN A 549 -20.27 -30.74 -16.29
C ASN A 549 -20.39 -29.20 -16.14
N PHE A 550 -20.06 -28.47 -17.21
CA PHE A 550 -20.19 -27.02 -17.28
C PHE A 550 -21.58 -26.55 -17.75
N VAL A 551 -22.46 -27.50 -18.03
CA VAL A 551 -23.81 -27.27 -18.57
C VAL A 551 -24.63 -26.33 -17.69
N GLU A 552 -24.68 -26.57 -16.38
CA GLU A 552 -25.48 -25.76 -15.47
C GLU A 552 -24.94 -24.33 -15.33
N LEU A 553 -23.60 -24.17 -15.34
CA LEU A 553 -23.00 -22.85 -15.37
C LEU A 553 -23.41 -22.08 -16.63
N GLY A 554 -23.38 -22.71 -17.81
CA GLY A 554 -23.86 -22.09 -19.04
C GLY A 554 -25.30 -21.60 -18.95
N ARG A 555 -26.20 -22.40 -18.36
CA ARG A 555 -27.61 -22.03 -18.17
C ARG A 555 -27.80 -20.90 -17.17
N ASN A 556 -27.12 -20.98 -16.02
CA ASN A 556 -27.25 -19.98 -14.96
C ASN A 556 -26.60 -18.65 -15.32
N LEU A 557 -25.51 -18.65 -16.12
CA LEU A 557 -24.93 -17.44 -16.69
C LEU A 557 -25.96 -16.64 -17.50
N GLY A 558 -26.86 -17.31 -18.23
CA GLY A 558 -27.90 -16.64 -19.01
C GLY A 558 -28.94 -15.84 -18.18
N ARG A 559 -28.89 -15.92 -16.85
CA ARG A 559 -29.73 -15.11 -15.93
C ARG A 559 -29.08 -13.78 -15.55
N LEU A 560 -27.78 -13.61 -15.80
CA LEU A 560 -27.02 -12.41 -15.46
C LEU A 560 -27.24 -11.28 -16.49
N VAL A 561 -28.49 -10.85 -16.68
CA VAL A 561 -28.89 -9.91 -17.75
C VAL A 561 -28.24 -8.51 -17.64
N ASN A 562 -27.62 -8.19 -16.51
CA ASN A 562 -26.87 -6.96 -16.28
C ASN A 562 -25.38 -7.08 -16.62
N LEU A 563 -24.88 -8.27 -16.96
CA LEU A 563 -23.47 -8.51 -17.19
C LEU A 563 -22.97 -7.72 -18.41
N THR A 564 -21.96 -6.88 -18.17
CA THR A 564 -21.29 -6.07 -19.18
C THR A 564 -19.93 -6.64 -19.56
N SER A 565 -19.25 -7.32 -18.64
CA SER A 565 -17.94 -7.92 -18.86
C SER A 565 -17.92 -9.37 -18.39
N LEU A 566 -17.53 -10.28 -19.29
CA LEU A 566 -17.35 -11.71 -19.00
C LEU A 566 -15.95 -12.15 -19.44
N ASP A 567 -15.13 -12.61 -18.49
CA ASP A 567 -13.84 -13.27 -18.73
C ASP A 567 -13.95 -14.70 -18.20
N CYS A 568 -14.09 -15.67 -19.10
CA CYS A 568 -14.22 -17.09 -18.77
C CYS A 568 -13.05 -17.87 -19.37
N CYS A 569 -12.11 -18.28 -18.53
CA CYS A 569 -10.91 -18.99 -18.96
C CYS A 569 -10.93 -20.45 -18.51
N LEU A 570 -11.13 -21.36 -19.46
CA LEU A 570 -11.24 -22.81 -19.31
C LEU A 570 -10.13 -23.57 -20.06
N GLY A 571 -9.07 -22.88 -20.49
CA GLY A 571 -7.97 -23.46 -21.23
C GLY A 571 -7.29 -24.62 -20.47
N GLY A 572 -6.97 -25.72 -21.13
CA GLY A 572 -6.34 -26.89 -20.52
C GLY A 572 -7.28 -27.76 -19.68
N CYS A 573 -8.60 -27.63 -19.83
CA CYS A 573 -9.59 -28.52 -19.21
C CYS A 573 -9.99 -29.65 -20.19
N PRO A 574 -9.32 -30.82 -20.16
CA PRO A 574 -9.46 -31.85 -21.20
C PRO A 574 -10.81 -32.57 -21.20
N ARG A 575 -11.59 -32.42 -20.13
CA ARG A 575 -12.89 -33.08 -19.94
C ARG A 575 -14.06 -32.30 -20.52
N LEU A 576 -13.88 -31.04 -20.90
CA LEU A 576 -14.91 -30.21 -21.53
C LEU A 576 -15.36 -30.82 -22.85
N VAL A 577 -16.68 -30.92 -23.05
CA VAL A 577 -17.33 -31.47 -24.25
C VAL A 577 -18.15 -30.41 -24.98
N ASP A 578 -18.62 -30.73 -26.19
CA ASP A 578 -19.49 -29.83 -26.97
C ASP A 578 -20.74 -29.36 -26.22
N ALA A 579 -21.31 -30.19 -25.35
CA ALA A 579 -22.49 -29.82 -24.57
C ALA A 579 -22.20 -28.64 -23.62
N ASP A 580 -21.00 -28.57 -23.05
CA ASP A 580 -20.56 -27.51 -22.16
C ASP A 580 -20.50 -26.16 -22.89
N VAL A 581 -19.81 -26.13 -24.04
CA VAL A 581 -19.69 -24.92 -24.88
C VAL A 581 -21.03 -24.52 -25.48
N ARG A 582 -21.88 -25.49 -25.82
CA ARG A 582 -23.22 -25.24 -26.35
C ARG A 582 -24.10 -24.50 -25.34
N GLU A 583 -24.14 -24.97 -24.11
CA GLU A 583 -24.94 -24.33 -23.05
C GLU A 583 -24.34 -23.00 -22.61
N LEU A 584 -23.01 -22.88 -22.59
CA LEU A 584 -22.33 -21.58 -22.42
C LEU A 584 -22.75 -20.59 -23.53
N GLY A 585 -22.77 -21.02 -24.78
CA GLY A 585 -23.25 -20.21 -25.91
C GLY A 585 -24.70 -19.76 -25.74
N LYS A 586 -25.60 -20.68 -25.32
CA LYS A 586 -26.99 -20.34 -25.02
C LYS A 586 -27.13 -19.35 -23.88
N GLY A 587 -26.33 -19.46 -22.82
CA GLY A 587 -26.29 -18.48 -21.74
C GLY A 587 -25.86 -17.10 -22.22
N ILE A 588 -24.73 -17.05 -22.95
CA ILE A 588 -24.18 -15.81 -23.51
C ILE A 588 -25.20 -15.09 -24.40
N ARG A 589 -26.03 -15.82 -25.15
CA ARG A 589 -27.07 -15.23 -26.00
C ARG A 589 -28.02 -14.28 -25.25
N ASN A 590 -28.24 -14.50 -23.96
CA ASN A 590 -29.13 -13.68 -23.13
C ASN A 590 -28.44 -12.44 -22.54
N LEU A 591 -27.12 -12.34 -22.64
CA LEU A 591 -26.31 -11.26 -22.07
C LEU A 591 -26.25 -10.05 -23.01
N THR A 592 -27.40 -9.46 -23.33
CA THR A 592 -27.50 -8.44 -24.39
C THR A 592 -26.73 -7.14 -24.10
N LYS A 593 -26.40 -6.87 -22.83
CA LYS A 593 -25.59 -5.72 -22.38
C LYS A 593 -24.07 -5.97 -22.42
N LEU A 594 -23.64 -7.15 -22.85
CA LEU A 594 -22.24 -7.54 -22.80
C LEU A 594 -21.39 -6.71 -23.76
N ASN A 595 -20.45 -5.95 -23.22
CA ASN A 595 -19.51 -5.11 -23.95
C ASN A 595 -18.12 -5.74 -24.11
N GLN A 596 -17.75 -6.63 -23.20
CA GLN A 596 -16.48 -7.36 -23.20
C GLN A 596 -16.75 -8.85 -23.01
N LEU A 597 -16.33 -9.66 -23.98
CA LEU A 597 -16.41 -11.11 -23.92
C LEU A 597 -15.02 -11.69 -24.17
N LYS A 598 -14.50 -12.39 -23.17
CA LYS A 598 -13.29 -13.19 -23.27
C LYS A 598 -13.60 -14.65 -22.94
N VAL A 599 -13.33 -15.53 -23.88
CA VAL A 599 -13.52 -16.98 -23.72
C VAL A 599 -12.27 -17.72 -24.15
N ASP A 600 -11.58 -18.33 -23.20
CA ASP A 600 -10.46 -19.23 -23.46
C ASP A 600 -10.92 -20.66 -23.20
N VAL A 601 -10.86 -21.51 -24.20
CA VAL A 601 -11.17 -22.94 -24.15
C VAL A 601 -10.06 -23.74 -24.83
N SER A 602 -8.86 -23.15 -24.88
CA SER A 602 -7.69 -23.76 -25.50
C SER A 602 -7.38 -25.13 -24.91
N GLY A 603 -6.83 -26.05 -25.69
CA GLY A 603 -6.43 -27.40 -25.22
C GLY A 603 -7.58 -28.34 -24.84
N ALA A 604 -8.84 -27.92 -24.98
CA ALA A 604 -10.01 -28.75 -24.74
C ALA A 604 -10.25 -29.70 -25.93
N LYS A 605 -9.61 -30.86 -25.87
CA LYS A 605 -9.55 -31.83 -26.98
C LYS A 605 -10.89 -32.48 -27.35
N ARG A 606 -11.94 -32.38 -26.54
CA ARG A 606 -13.24 -33.04 -26.79
C ARG A 606 -14.32 -32.07 -27.31
N ILE A 607 -13.92 -30.86 -27.69
CA ILE A 607 -14.80 -29.90 -28.36
C ILE A 607 -14.55 -30.00 -29.87
N PHE A 608 -15.62 -30.28 -30.61
CA PHE A 608 -15.65 -30.41 -32.06
C PHE A 608 -16.34 -29.24 -32.73
N TYR A 609 -17.32 -28.62 -32.04
CA TYR A 609 -18.21 -27.60 -32.62
C TYR A 609 -18.37 -26.37 -31.73
N PHE A 610 -18.25 -25.19 -32.34
CA PHE A 610 -18.50 -23.87 -31.71
C PHE A 610 -19.80 -23.22 -32.18
N THR A 611 -20.67 -23.96 -32.87
CA THR A 611 -21.81 -23.40 -33.61
C THR A 611 -22.73 -22.55 -32.73
N GLU A 612 -23.11 -23.02 -31.53
CA GLU A 612 -24.02 -22.25 -30.66
C GLU A 612 -23.34 -21.02 -30.02
N LEU A 613 -22.06 -21.11 -29.65
CA LEU A 613 -21.31 -19.95 -29.18
C LEU A 613 -21.12 -18.91 -30.30
N GLY A 614 -20.82 -19.36 -31.52
CA GLY A 614 -20.79 -18.48 -32.69
C GLY A 614 -22.16 -17.82 -32.91
N ARG A 615 -23.25 -18.58 -32.89
CA ARG A 615 -24.62 -18.05 -33.07
C ARG A 615 -25.05 -17.09 -31.97
N SER A 616 -24.54 -17.21 -30.76
CA SER A 616 -24.92 -16.33 -29.65
C SER A 616 -24.29 -14.94 -29.78
N ILE A 617 -23.07 -14.85 -30.32
CA ILE A 617 -22.35 -13.58 -30.50
C ILE A 617 -23.18 -12.55 -31.29
N ARG A 618 -23.93 -12.97 -32.32
CA ARG A 618 -24.77 -12.06 -33.12
C ARG A 618 -25.85 -11.31 -32.33
N PHE A 619 -26.16 -11.74 -31.10
CA PHE A 619 -27.15 -11.09 -30.23
C PHE A 619 -26.51 -10.06 -29.29
N LEU A 620 -25.18 -9.99 -29.22
CA LEU A 620 -24.43 -9.09 -28.35
C LEU A 620 -24.19 -7.75 -29.04
N ARG A 621 -25.26 -6.95 -29.18
CA ARG A 621 -25.23 -5.69 -29.93
C ARG A 621 -24.29 -4.63 -29.34
N ASP A 622 -24.05 -4.70 -28.04
CA ASP A 622 -23.18 -3.77 -27.32
C ASP A 622 -21.71 -4.23 -27.26
N LEU A 623 -21.36 -5.35 -27.90
CA LEU A 623 -20.04 -5.97 -27.81
C LEU A 623 -18.97 -5.12 -28.50
N ARG A 624 -17.98 -4.66 -27.73
CA ARG A 624 -16.86 -3.83 -28.18
C ARG A 624 -15.53 -4.56 -28.18
N HIS A 625 -15.41 -5.57 -27.31
CA HIS A 625 -14.23 -6.39 -27.18
C HIS A 625 -14.62 -7.86 -27.20
N LEU A 626 -14.02 -8.60 -28.14
CA LEU A 626 -14.13 -10.05 -28.21
C LEU A 626 -12.73 -10.64 -28.25
N GLU A 627 -12.43 -11.49 -27.29
CA GLU A 627 -11.23 -12.33 -27.28
C GLU A 627 -11.67 -13.79 -27.18
N MET A 628 -11.26 -14.60 -28.15
CA MET A 628 -11.48 -16.04 -28.09
C MET A 628 -10.16 -16.79 -28.33
N ASP A 629 -9.83 -17.71 -27.42
CA ASP A 629 -8.71 -18.62 -27.56
C ASP A 629 -9.23 -20.07 -27.66
N VAL A 630 -9.03 -20.65 -28.84
CA VAL A 630 -9.37 -22.06 -29.14
C VAL A 630 -8.12 -22.84 -29.58
N SER A 631 -6.93 -22.31 -29.29
CA SER A 631 -5.67 -22.95 -29.63
C SER A 631 -5.56 -24.34 -29.00
N LEU A 632 -4.80 -25.25 -29.62
CA LEU A 632 -4.61 -26.62 -29.11
C LEU A 632 -5.90 -27.48 -29.01
N CYS A 633 -7.06 -27.02 -29.49
CA CYS A 633 -8.27 -27.82 -29.64
C CYS A 633 -8.15 -28.69 -30.90
N THR A 634 -7.44 -29.82 -30.80
CA THR A 634 -7.04 -30.65 -31.96
C THR A 634 -8.20 -31.28 -32.75
N ASN A 635 -9.40 -31.32 -32.18
CA ASN A 635 -10.60 -31.90 -32.79
C ASN A 635 -11.61 -30.85 -33.28
N LEU A 636 -11.29 -29.57 -33.15
CA LEU A 636 -12.15 -28.48 -33.59
C LEU A 636 -12.22 -28.47 -35.12
N SER A 637 -13.41 -28.74 -35.65
CA SER A 637 -13.62 -28.94 -37.10
C SER A 637 -14.16 -27.70 -37.82
N ASP A 638 -14.86 -26.82 -37.10
CA ASP A 638 -15.51 -25.65 -37.68
C ASP A 638 -15.58 -24.48 -36.70
N VAL A 639 -14.97 -23.36 -37.08
CA VAL A 639 -15.07 -22.04 -36.42
C VAL A 639 -15.77 -20.99 -37.31
N SER A 640 -16.23 -21.38 -38.50
CA SER A 640 -16.85 -20.46 -39.48
C SER A 640 -18.08 -19.76 -38.93
N THR A 641 -18.84 -20.43 -38.04
CA THR A 641 -20.02 -19.84 -37.40
C THR A 641 -19.67 -18.60 -36.56
N VAL A 642 -18.50 -18.58 -35.90
CA VAL A 642 -18.02 -17.40 -35.16
C VAL A 642 -17.72 -16.26 -36.14
N GLY A 643 -16.96 -16.55 -37.21
CA GLY A 643 -16.63 -15.56 -38.24
C GLY A 643 -17.87 -14.97 -38.93
N ASN A 644 -18.84 -15.81 -39.27
CA ASN A 644 -20.10 -15.37 -39.87
C ASN A 644 -20.92 -14.48 -38.92
N SER A 645 -21.00 -14.81 -37.63
CA SER A 645 -21.70 -13.98 -36.65
C SER A 645 -21.00 -12.65 -36.39
N MET A 646 -19.67 -12.62 -36.34
CA MET A 646 -18.91 -11.38 -36.23
C MET A 646 -19.15 -10.48 -37.44
N ARG A 647 -19.15 -11.05 -38.65
CA ARG A 647 -19.50 -10.32 -39.87
C ARG A 647 -20.88 -9.69 -39.78
N MET A 648 -21.87 -10.42 -39.27
CA MET A 648 -23.23 -9.89 -39.09
C MET A 648 -23.28 -8.74 -38.07
N LEU A 649 -22.59 -8.87 -36.92
CA LEU A 649 -22.46 -7.76 -35.96
C LEU A 649 -21.83 -6.52 -36.59
N LEU A 650 -20.76 -6.68 -37.37
CA LEU A 650 -20.10 -5.57 -38.06
C LEU A 650 -21.02 -4.90 -39.08
N ILE A 651 -21.82 -5.67 -39.84
CA ILE A 651 -22.80 -5.11 -40.79
C ILE A 651 -23.91 -4.36 -40.06
N GLU A 652 -24.44 -4.90 -38.96
CA GLU A 652 -25.50 -4.24 -38.18
C GLU A 652 -24.98 -2.95 -37.50
N THR A 653 -23.75 -2.98 -36.98
CA THR A 653 -23.12 -1.82 -36.34
C THR A 653 -22.63 -0.77 -37.34
N ALA A 654 -22.24 -1.10 -38.57
CA ALA A 654 -21.83 -0.12 -39.59
C ALA A 654 -22.98 0.79 -40.06
N ASN A 655 -24.24 0.38 -39.85
CA ASN A 655 -25.42 1.24 -40.04
C ASN A 655 -25.65 2.20 -38.86
N PHE A 656 -24.85 2.09 -37.81
CA PHE A 656 -24.79 2.95 -36.63
C PHE A 656 -23.48 3.74 -36.73
N GLN A 657 -23.48 5.06 -36.56
CA GLN A 657 -22.22 5.83 -36.64
C GLN A 657 -21.18 5.26 -35.65
N PRO A 658 -20.03 4.72 -36.11
CA PRO A 658 -19.09 4.06 -35.21
C PRO A 658 -18.39 5.10 -34.36
N SER A 659 -18.58 5.05 -33.03
CA SER A 659 -17.63 5.66 -32.11
C SER A 659 -16.31 4.88 -32.21
N SER A 660 -15.21 5.54 -32.59
CA SER A 660 -13.86 4.97 -32.70
C SER A 660 -13.48 4.07 -31.50
N GLY A 661 -13.14 2.79 -31.72
CA GLY A 661 -12.44 1.98 -30.69
C GLY A 661 -12.75 0.48 -30.52
N SER A 662 -13.53 -0.20 -31.37
CA SER A 662 -13.78 -1.65 -31.20
C SER A 662 -12.54 -2.51 -31.53
N VAL A 663 -12.24 -3.52 -30.70
CA VAL A 663 -11.08 -4.42 -30.85
C VAL A 663 -11.54 -5.86 -30.81
N PHE A 664 -11.35 -6.60 -31.91
CA PHE A 664 -11.67 -8.02 -32.01
C PHE A 664 -10.39 -8.84 -32.25
N ALA A 665 -10.16 -9.83 -31.39
CA ALA A 665 -9.01 -10.74 -31.46
C ALA A 665 -9.48 -12.20 -31.42
N LEU A 666 -9.12 -12.97 -32.44
CA LEU A 666 -9.24 -14.42 -32.44
C LEU A 666 -7.85 -15.03 -32.53
N LYS A 667 -7.48 -15.84 -31.53
CA LYS A 667 -6.19 -16.51 -31.52
C LYS A 667 -6.34 -17.96 -31.99
N LEU A 668 -5.70 -18.27 -33.13
CA LEU A 668 -5.67 -19.61 -33.72
C LEU A 668 -4.20 -20.05 -33.83
N GLU A 669 -3.77 -20.97 -32.96
CA GLU A 669 -2.45 -21.61 -33.08
C GLU A 669 -2.62 -23.08 -33.44
N LYS A 670 -2.12 -23.45 -34.63
CA LYS A 670 -1.98 -24.83 -35.06
C LYS A 670 -0.82 -25.44 -34.28
N SER A 671 -1.12 -26.31 -33.31
CA SER A 671 -0.11 -27.09 -32.59
C SER A 671 0.77 -27.85 -33.60
N GLY A 672 2.09 -27.74 -33.47
CA GLY A 672 3.10 -28.42 -34.30
C GLY A 672 3.10 -29.95 -34.17
N VAL A 673 1.97 -30.58 -34.47
CA VAL A 673 1.83 -32.02 -34.64
C VAL A 673 2.17 -32.31 -36.11
N ARG A 674 3.22 -33.12 -36.35
CA ARG A 674 3.43 -33.74 -37.67
C ARG A 674 2.20 -34.60 -37.98
N ILE A 675 1.27 -34.07 -38.78
CA ILE A 675 0.15 -34.83 -39.30
C ILE A 675 0.70 -35.77 -40.38
N ASN A 676 0.48 -37.07 -40.17
CA ASN A 676 0.77 -38.10 -41.17
C ASN A 676 -0.12 -37.85 -42.40
N ARG A 677 0.50 -37.72 -43.57
CA ARG A 677 -0.02 -36.98 -44.74
C ARG A 677 -1.17 -37.65 -45.50
N GLU A 678 -1.84 -38.66 -44.94
CA GLU A 678 -2.72 -39.53 -45.74
C GLU A 678 -4.22 -39.39 -45.48
N LYS A 679 -4.71 -38.57 -44.53
CA LYS A 679 -6.17 -38.44 -44.30
C LYS A 679 -6.68 -37.06 -43.88
N VAL A 680 -6.26 -35.98 -44.54
CA VAL A 680 -7.05 -34.72 -44.56
C VAL A 680 -6.84 -33.98 -45.89
N SER A 681 -7.84 -34.01 -46.77
CA SER A 681 -7.97 -33.06 -47.88
C SER A 681 -8.91 -31.94 -47.45
N GLY A 682 -8.39 -30.73 -47.21
CA GLY A 682 -9.23 -29.54 -47.01
C GLY A 682 -8.63 -28.47 -46.12
N TYR A 683 -8.30 -27.34 -46.76
CA TYR A 683 -8.20 -25.93 -46.31
C TYR A 683 -7.74 -25.57 -44.88
N ASP A 684 -6.84 -24.58 -44.82
CA ASP A 684 -6.28 -24.02 -43.57
C ASP A 684 -7.32 -23.17 -42.79
N ASP A 685 -7.50 -23.44 -41.49
CA ASP A 685 -8.57 -22.87 -40.65
C ASP A 685 -8.56 -21.33 -40.59
N ALA A 686 -7.36 -20.72 -40.60
CA ALA A 686 -7.20 -19.27 -40.66
C ALA A 686 -7.77 -18.69 -41.97
N THR A 687 -7.62 -19.43 -43.08
CA THR A 687 -8.17 -19.03 -44.39
C THR A 687 -9.69 -19.11 -44.39
N MET A 688 -10.30 -20.10 -43.71
CA MET A 688 -11.76 -20.18 -43.58
C MET A 688 -12.32 -19.03 -42.74
N PHE A 689 -11.65 -18.64 -41.65
CA PHE A 689 -12.07 -17.53 -40.82
C PHE A 689 -12.02 -16.19 -41.56
N VAL A 690 -10.91 -15.90 -42.26
CA VAL A 690 -10.76 -14.69 -43.08
C VAL A 690 -11.78 -14.66 -44.23
N LYS A 691 -12.04 -15.80 -44.89
CA LYS A 691 -13.08 -15.90 -45.92
C LYS A 691 -14.48 -15.66 -45.36
N ALA A 692 -14.80 -16.17 -44.17
CA ALA A 692 -16.09 -15.98 -43.52
C ALA A 692 -16.36 -14.49 -43.18
N LEU A 693 -15.33 -13.75 -42.79
CA LEU A 693 -15.42 -12.31 -42.51
C LEU A 693 -15.63 -11.44 -43.76
N GLY A 694 -15.42 -11.98 -44.97
CA GLY A 694 -15.58 -11.24 -46.22
C GLY A 694 -14.55 -10.11 -46.43
N VAL A 695 -13.50 -10.08 -45.62
CA VAL A 695 -12.41 -9.10 -45.73
C VAL A 695 -11.45 -9.58 -46.81
N ARG A 696 -11.18 -8.76 -47.84
CA ARG A 696 -10.02 -8.98 -48.71
C ARG A 696 -8.78 -8.84 -47.84
N ALA A 697 -8.08 -9.93 -47.58
CA ALA A 697 -6.76 -9.86 -46.98
C ALA A 697 -5.88 -8.98 -47.87
N LEU A 698 -5.33 -7.90 -47.33
CA LEU A 698 -4.18 -7.21 -47.91
C LEU A 698 -2.95 -8.12 -47.73
N CYS A 699 -2.92 -9.21 -48.49
CA CYS A 699 -1.68 -9.91 -48.79
C CYS A 699 -1.41 -9.57 -50.25
N ASP A 700 -0.53 -8.60 -50.46
CA ASP A 700 0.04 -8.32 -51.77
C ASP A 700 0.83 -9.56 -52.22
N PRO A 701 0.48 -10.24 -53.33
CA PRO A 701 1.16 -11.47 -53.75
C PRO A 701 2.53 -11.25 -54.41
N ASP A 702 2.95 -10.01 -54.65
CA ASP A 702 4.05 -9.72 -55.61
C ASP A 702 5.42 -9.35 -54.99
N GLU A 703 5.65 -9.56 -53.70
CA GLU A 703 7.02 -9.56 -53.12
C GLU A 703 7.42 -10.96 -52.62
N ALA A 704 7.54 -11.89 -53.56
CA ALA A 704 8.18 -13.19 -53.35
C ALA A 704 9.63 -13.17 -53.82
N ASP A 705 10.50 -12.45 -53.11
CA ASP A 705 11.93 -12.80 -53.09
C ASP A 705 12.63 -12.27 -51.83
N LEU A 706 13.12 -13.23 -51.01
CA LEU A 706 14.19 -13.19 -50.00
C LEU A 706 13.85 -13.86 -48.66
N ARG A 707 14.34 -15.11 -48.54
CA ARG A 707 14.68 -15.93 -47.36
C ARG A 707 13.54 -16.52 -46.50
N PRO A 708 13.70 -17.77 -46.01
CA PRO A 708 12.67 -18.45 -45.22
C PRO A 708 12.58 -17.86 -43.80
N PRO A 709 11.37 -17.69 -43.25
CA PRO A 709 11.21 -17.28 -41.86
C PRO A 709 11.61 -18.41 -40.92
N SER A 710 12.26 -18.04 -39.81
CA SER A 710 12.58 -18.93 -38.69
C SER A 710 11.32 -19.61 -38.12
N PRO A 711 11.43 -20.82 -37.53
CA PRO A 711 10.27 -21.67 -37.17
C PRO A 711 9.49 -21.22 -35.92
N LYS A 712 9.46 -19.92 -35.58
CA LYS A 712 8.74 -19.39 -34.40
C LYS A 712 7.87 -18.16 -34.69
N GLY A 713 7.31 -18.05 -35.89
CA GLY A 713 6.31 -17.03 -36.20
C GLY A 713 4.95 -17.38 -35.58
N ARG A 714 4.43 -16.51 -34.69
CA ARG A 714 3.08 -16.62 -34.10
C ARG A 714 2.05 -16.00 -35.05
N ASN A 715 0.94 -16.69 -35.31
CA ASN A 715 -0.17 -16.13 -36.07
C ASN A 715 -1.22 -15.56 -35.10
N VAL A 716 -1.28 -14.24 -34.97
CA VAL A 716 -2.38 -13.53 -34.28
C VAL A 716 -3.11 -12.70 -35.32
N VAL A 717 -4.41 -12.95 -35.53
CA VAL A 717 -5.23 -12.15 -36.43
C VAL A 717 -5.87 -11.02 -35.62
N TRP A 718 -5.32 -9.81 -35.76
CA TRP A 718 -5.91 -8.59 -35.23
C TRP A 718 -6.85 -7.99 -36.28
N LEU A 719 -8.13 -7.84 -35.94
CA LEU A 719 -9.07 -7.09 -36.77
C LEU A 719 -9.24 -5.71 -36.15
N THR A 720 -8.64 -4.69 -36.77
CA THR A 720 -8.90 -3.29 -36.46
C THR A 720 -9.65 -2.66 -37.63
N HIS A 721 -10.75 -1.98 -37.35
CA HIS A 721 -11.46 -1.19 -38.35
C HIS A 721 -10.72 0.15 -38.49
N LEU A 722 -10.06 0.36 -39.63
CA LEU A 722 -9.47 1.63 -40.01
C LEU A 722 -10.16 2.09 -41.30
N GLU A 723 -10.78 3.27 -41.28
CA GLU A 723 -11.38 3.87 -42.49
C GLU A 723 -10.28 4.26 -43.49
N GLU A 724 -10.44 3.80 -44.72
CA GLU A 724 -9.51 4.01 -45.84
C GLU A 724 -9.43 5.50 -46.30
N GLN A 725 -10.32 6.37 -45.79
CA GLN A 725 -10.41 7.77 -46.22
C GLN A 725 -9.56 8.78 -45.41
N GLU A 726 -9.08 8.45 -44.21
CA GLU A 726 -8.26 9.39 -43.41
C GLU A 726 -6.74 9.28 -43.65
N ILE A 727 -6.25 8.24 -44.32
CA ILE A 727 -4.81 8.05 -44.58
C ILE A 727 -4.33 8.89 -45.79
N LYS A 728 -5.23 9.40 -46.64
CA LYS A 728 -4.85 10.21 -47.82
C LYS A 728 -4.80 11.73 -47.59
N ARG A 729 -5.09 12.24 -46.38
CA ARG A 729 -5.09 13.70 -46.11
C ARG A 729 -4.13 14.22 -45.05
N SER A 730 -3.40 13.36 -44.34
CA SER A 730 -2.58 13.80 -43.21
C SER A 730 -1.15 13.28 -43.22
N PHE A 731 -0.42 13.45 -44.32
CA PHE A 731 1.06 13.48 -44.30
C PHE A 731 1.59 14.34 -45.48
N ARG A 732 1.66 15.65 -45.28
CA ARG A 732 2.71 16.48 -45.91
C ARG A 732 3.65 16.91 -44.79
N VAL A 733 4.79 16.26 -44.68
CA VAL A 733 5.93 16.77 -43.88
C VAL A 733 6.94 17.36 -44.88
N PRO A 734 7.45 18.58 -44.66
CA PRO A 734 8.44 19.20 -45.54
C PRO A 734 9.78 18.47 -45.44
N MET A 735 10.43 18.27 -46.58
CA MET A 735 11.85 17.89 -46.63
C MET A 735 12.71 18.98 -45.98
N GLY A 736 13.54 18.61 -45.01
CA GLY A 736 14.62 19.47 -44.54
C GLY A 736 15.16 19.11 -43.16
N CYS A 737 16.25 18.32 -43.15
CA CYS A 737 17.40 18.35 -42.22
C CYS A 737 17.90 16.94 -41.92
N GLN A 738 18.89 16.54 -42.71
CA GLN A 738 19.86 15.50 -42.35
C GLN A 738 20.74 16.01 -41.20
N GLY A 739 20.98 15.19 -40.19
CA GLY A 739 22.13 15.37 -39.31
C GLY A 739 21.97 14.88 -37.87
N PHE A 740 22.86 13.96 -37.48
CA PHE A 740 23.30 13.69 -36.10
C PHE A 740 22.32 13.01 -35.12
N PHE A 741 22.42 11.69 -34.98
CA PHE A 741 23.26 11.05 -33.95
C PHE A 741 23.34 9.53 -34.17
N LYS A 742 24.57 9.03 -34.27
CA LYS A 742 24.93 7.61 -34.19
C LYS A 742 24.89 7.17 -32.73
N GLY A 743 24.38 5.96 -32.49
CA GLY A 743 24.92 5.08 -31.44
C GLY A 743 23.95 4.61 -30.37
N CYS A 744 23.33 3.44 -30.58
CA CYS A 744 23.39 2.29 -29.67
C CYS A 744 22.59 1.10 -30.23
N PRO A 745 23.18 -0.07 -30.49
CA PRO A 745 22.45 -1.27 -30.85
C PRO A 745 22.27 -2.16 -29.60
N ARG A 746 21.03 -2.34 -29.14
CA ARG A 746 20.55 -3.52 -28.39
C ARG A 746 19.13 -3.26 -27.89
N LEU A 747 18.17 -4.01 -28.44
CA LEU A 747 17.12 -4.71 -27.68
C LEU A 747 16.32 -5.53 -28.71
N TYR A 748 16.62 -6.84 -28.70
CA TYR A 748 15.77 -7.89 -29.24
C TYR A 748 14.69 -8.24 -28.21
#